data_AF-A0A8X7P7K5-F1
#
_entry.id   AF-A0A8X7P7K5-F1
#
_cell.length_a   1.000
_cell.length_b   1.000
_cell.length_c   1.000
_cell.angle_alpha   90.00
_cell.angle_beta   90.00
_cell.angle_gamma   90.00
#
_symmetry.space_group_name_H-M   'P 1'
#
loop_
_entity.id
_entity.type
_entity.pdbx_description
1 polymer ?
#
loop_
_entity_poly.entity_id
_entity_poly.type
_entity_poly.pdbx_seq_one_letter_code
_entity_poly.pdbx_strand_id
1 'polypeptide(L)'
;CFVITLKNSRKRMGSWILKSLLLKLLVVLIQNHADGGSIVRYLPGFEGPLPFQLETGYIGVGEGEEDQLFYYFIKSERNPEEDPLLVWLAGGPGCSSFSGLVYENGPLAFKVETYNGSIPSLVSTTYSWNKVANIIYLDQPVGTGFSYSRNQLSDTPSDTEAAKRVNEFLRKWLAKHPEYFSNPLYVAGNSYSGIVIPAIVQEISNGNDICCEPQINLKGYLLGNPLTDSVLDGNARIPFAHGKALISDELYDSMKRSCGGNYFNVFPLNTECLKLVEEFKQCVFRIYEELILASNCDPKSPDCYTYRYSLSEYWANNESVRRALKVVKGTTGKWKRCDYNMRCPHDIISSIPYHVNNSIKGYRSLIFSGDHDMTIPYVATQAWIRSLNYSITEKWRPWMILDKVAGYTKTYANKMTFATVKHACSRSTVRYLPGFQGPLPFELETGYIGVGEAEEDQLFYYFIKSERNPEEDPLLIWLSGGPGCSSLSGLLFENGPLSFNIESDNGDIPSLVSTTYSWTKVANIIYLDQPAGTGFSYSRNPLADIPSDIRSAKLVNEFVHNWLAKHPEYYSNPFYVTGNSYSGIVVPAIVQEISNENGLCCKPLVNLQGYVLGNPVTDFDNNDNWRIPFAHGMALISDENYQLLRRSCRGNYIIADPLNTDCLKSVKEFENCVSGLDVTYILGLKYVNASDPYVSNPSEHRMSVQSNCWANDESVRRALHVEKGSIGEWLRCYREIPYKFDIRSSVPYHKNNSIQGYRSLIFSGDHDMYVPFLATQDWIRSLNYSIIDDWRPWMIHNQVAGYTRTYANNMTFATVKASGHTMVYKPEECSVMFERWINGQPL
;
A
#
# COMPACT_ATOMS: atom_id res chain seq x y z
N CYS A 1 40.17 96.45 6.91
CA CYS A 1 39.03 95.52 7.01
C CYS A 1 38.69 94.93 5.65
N PHE A 2 39.46 93.94 5.22
CA PHE A 2 39.17 93.08 4.07
C PHE A 2 39.80 91.72 4.41
N VAL A 3 39.16 90.64 3.96
CA VAL A 3 39.40 89.23 4.30
C VAL A 3 38.60 88.77 5.53
N ILE A 4 37.38 88.28 5.29
CA ILE A 4 36.79 87.02 5.79
C ILE A 4 35.36 86.96 5.20
N THR A 5 35.21 86.41 4.00
CA THR A 5 33.94 85.84 3.47
C THR A 5 34.17 85.09 2.16
N LEU A 6 35.19 84.21 2.09
CA LEU A 6 35.42 83.36 0.91
C LEU A 6 35.89 81.94 1.26
N LYS A 7 35.43 81.38 2.40
CA LYS A 7 35.76 80.00 2.79
C LYS A 7 34.57 79.07 3.12
N ASN A 8 33.32 79.53 2.98
CA ASN A 8 32.15 78.72 3.33
C ASN A 8 31.28 78.20 2.17
N SER A 9 31.51 78.58 0.91
CA SER A 9 30.70 78.06 -0.21
C SER A 9 31.29 76.84 -0.93
N ARG A 10 32.63 76.68 -0.97
CA ARG A 10 33.26 75.55 -1.69
C ARG A 10 33.22 74.20 -0.95
N LYS A 11 33.17 74.17 0.39
CA LYS A 11 33.01 72.90 1.15
C LYS A 11 31.57 72.37 1.15
N ARG A 12 30.57 73.24 0.99
CA ARG A 12 29.15 72.81 0.92
C ARG A 12 28.81 72.23 -0.46
N MET A 13 29.28 72.80 -1.56
CA MET A 13 28.93 72.30 -2.91
C MET A 13 29.57 70.94 -3.24
N GLY A 14 30.83 70.71 -2.82
CA GLY A 14 31.48 69.40 -2.99
C GLY A 14 30.82 68.28 -2.18
N SER A 15 30.31 68.59 -0.97
CA SER A 15 29.61 67.60 -0.14
C SER A 15 28.21 67.25 -0.68
N TRP A 16 27.52 68.16 -1.36
CA TRP A 16 26.20 67.89 -1.95
C TRP A 16 26.32 67.10 -3.25
N ILE A 17 27.36 67.34 -4.06
CA ILE A 17 27.62 66.56 -5.27
C ILE A 17 28.09 65.15 -4.90
N LEU A 18 28.99 65.00 -3.91
CA LEU A 18 29.38 63.66 -3.42
C LEU A 18 28.21 62.92 -2.77
N LYS A 19 27.35 63.59 -1.98
CA LYS A 19 26.17 62.95 -1.39
C LYS A 19 25.11 62.60 -2.42
N SER A 20 24.93 63.40 -3.48
CA SER A 20 24.03 63.10 -4.59
C SER A 20 24.56 61.94 -5.45
N LEU A 21 25.87 61.89 -5.70
CA LEU A 21 26.52 60.76 -6.37
C LEU A 21 26.52 59.49 -5.51
N LEU A 22 26.75 59.59 -4.19
CA LEU A 22 26.63 58.46 -3.26
C LEU A 22 25.17 58.02 -3.07
N LEU A 23 24.19 58.91 -3.13
CA LEU A 23 22.77 58.57 -3.05
C LEU A 23 22.28 57.99 -4.38
N LYS A 24 22.80 58.43 -5.53
CA LYS A 24 22.55 57.78 -6.82
C LYS A 24 23.29 56.45 -6.92
N LEU A 25 24.51 56.31 -6.40
CA LEU A 25 25.18 55.01 -6.26
C LEU A 25 24.42 54.11 -5.27
N LEU A 26 23.92 54.63 -4.14
CA LEU A 26 23.10 53.86 -3.19
C LEU A 26 21.75 53.49 -3.79
N VAL A 27 21.11 54.35 -4.59
CA VAL A 27 19.83 54.03 -5.24
C VAL A 27 20.04 53.05 -6.41
N VAL A 28 21.20 53.07 -7.07
CA VAL A 28 21.62 52.02 -8.03
C VAL A 28 22.03 50.73 -7.29
N LEU A 29 22.56 50.81 -6.06
CA LEU A 29 22.87 49.66 -5.19
C LEU A 29 21.65 49.14 -4.39
N ILE A 30 20.53 49.87 -4.37
CA ILE A 30 19.25 49.49 -3.72
C ILE A 30 18.21 49.05 -4.77
N GLN A 31 18.57 49.00 -6.07
CA GLN A 31 17.99 47.99 -6.93
C GLN A 31 18.50 46.64 -6.44
N ASN A 32 17.81 46.06 -5.45
CA ASN A 32 17.86 44.65 -5.17
C ASN A 32 17.49 43.94 -6.48
N HIS A 33 18.51 43.66 -7.28
CA HIS A 33 18.47 42.58 -8.24
C HIS A 33 18.20 41.35 -7.37
N ALA A 34 16.93 40.94 -7.28
CA ALA A 34 16.54 39.65 -6.72
C ALA A 34 16.96 38.59 -7.75
N ASP A 35 18.26 38.51 -8.00
CA ASP A 35 18.84 37.78 -9.11
C ASP A 35 19.71 36.66 -8.54
N GLY A 36 19.01 35.65 -8.04
CA GLY A 36 19.60 34.44 -7.47
C GLY A 36 18.50 33.55 -6.90
N GLY A 37 18.49 32.27 -7.28
CA GLY A 37 17.65 31.28 -6.64
C GLY A 37 18.01 31.13 -5.15
N SER A 38 17.03 30.71 -4.36
CA SER A 38 17.15 30.60 -2.91
C SER A 38 16.93 29.17 -2.45
N ILE A 39 17.92 28.60 -1.75
CA ILE A 39 17.79 27.27 -1.16
C ILE A 39 16.80 27.31 0.01
N VAL A 40 15.75 26.50 -0.10
CA VAL A 40 14.73 26.29 0.92
C VAL A 40 15.11 25.04 1.71
N ARG A 41 15.62 25.22 2.94
CA ARG A 41 15.96 24.09 3.84
C ARG A 41 14.78 23.62 4.68
N TYR A 42 13.86 24.52 4.98
CA TYR A 42 12.69 24.28 5.81
C TYR A 42 11.47 24.82 5.09
N LEU A 43 10.47 23.95 4.91
CA LEU A 43 9.24 24.28 4.21
C LEU A 43 8.08 24.15 5.20
N PRO A 44 7.32 25.22 5.49
CA PRO A 44 6.22 25.14 6.45
C PRO A 44 5.21 24.05 6.06
N GLY A 45 4.75 23.28 7.05
CA GLY A 45 3.94 22.08 6.84
C GLY A 45 4.76 20.80 6.72
N PHE A 46 6.05 20.86 6.39
CA PHE A 46 6.94 19.69 6.43
C PHE A 46 7.67 19.62 7.78
N GLU A 47 7.72 18.43 8.39
CA GLU A 47 8.39 18.24 9.68
C GLU A 47 9.91 18.11 9.49
N GLY A 48 10.66 19.03 10.09
CA GLY A 48 12.12 19.04 10.01
C GLY A 48 12.68 19.65 8.71
N PRO A 49 14.00 19.49 8.45
CA PRO A 49 14.63 19.92 7.21
C PRO A 49 14.20 19.04 6.03
N LEU A 50 14.11 19.62 4.83
CA LEU A 50 13.82 18.84 3.62
C LEU A 50 14.94 17.82 3.35
N PRO A 51 14.58 16.55 3.03
CA PRO A 51 15.57 15.49 2.75
C PRO A 51 16.22 15.61 1.36
N PHE A 52 15.81 16.62 0.58
CA PHE A 52 16.32 16.94 -0.75
C PHE A 52 16.56 18.45 -0.86
N GLN A 53 17.38 18.86 -1.82
CA GLN A 53 17.64 20.27 -2.08
C GLN A 53 16.51 20.87 -2.94
N LEU A 54 15.72 21.76 -2.34
CA LEU A 54 14.76 22.62 -3.02
C LEU A 54 15.36 24.02 -3.18
N GLU A 55 15.34 24.53 -4.40
CA GLU A 55 15.64 25.91 -4.74
C GLU A 55 14.41 26.56 -5.35
N THR A 56 14.12 27.80 -4.97
CA THR A 56 13.05 28.59 -5.59
C THR A 56 13.55 29.95 -6.04
N GLY A 57 12.97 30.50 -7.09
CA GLY A 57 13.37 31.81 -7.58
C GLY A 57 12.55 32.30 -8.75
N TYR A 58 12.95 33.47 -9.27
CA TYR A 58 12.38 34.09 -10.44
C TYR A 58 13.44 34.24 -11.53
N ILE A 59 13.03 34.06 -12.79
CA ILE A 59 13.82 34.46 -13.96
C ILE A 59 12.97 35.42 -14.79
N GLY A 60 13.55 36.58 -15.09
CA GLY A 60 12.94 37.58 -15.95
C GLY A 60 13.04 37.19 -17.42
N VAL A 61 11.91 37.20 -18.13
CA VAL A 61 11.79 36.95 -19.57
C VAL A 61 10.96 38.07 -20.19
N GLY A 62 11.20 38.40 -21.45
CA GLY A 62 10.75 39.70 -21.94
C GLY A 62 11.82 40.50 -22.65
N GLU A 63 11.43 41.35 -23.60
CA GLU A 63 12.35 42.36 -24.13
C GLU A 63 12.83 43.31 -23.02
N GLY A 64 11.97 43.59 -22.03
CA GLY A 64 12.28 44.39 -20.84
C GLY A 64 12.33 43.57 -19.55
N GLU A 65 12.41 42.23 -19.65
CA GLU A 65 12.22 41.31 -18.51
C GLU A 65 10.95 41.61 -17.71
N GLU A 66 9.88 41.94 -18.42
CA GLU A 66 8.59 42.28 -17.86
C GLU A 66 7.94 41.09 -17.15
N ASP A 67 8.10 39.87 -17.66
CA ASP A 67 7.53 38.66 -17.09
C ASP A 67 8.53 38.01 -16.14
N GLN A 68 8.10 37.70 -14.91
CA GLN A 68 8.89 37.03 -13.90
C GLN A 68 8.34 35.63 -13.70
N LEU A 69 9.02 34.62 -14.24
CA LEU A 69 8.60 33.23 -14.12
C LEU A 69 9.18 32.59 -12.87
N PHE A 70 8.31 32.04 -12.03
CA PHE A 70 8.65 31.37 -10.79
C PHE A 70 8.94 29.89 -11.03
N TYR A 71 9.96 29.36 -10.36
CA TYR A 71 10.30 27.95 -10.45
C TYR A 71 10.58 27.32 -9.09
N TYR A 72 10.38 26.00 -9.04
CA TYR A 72 10.85 25.11 -7.98
C TYR A 72 11.84 24.14 -8.61
N PHE A 73 13.10 24.22 -8.21
CA PHE A 73 14.15 23.32 -8.66
C PHE A 73 14.48 22.28 -7.59
N ILE A 74 14.37 21.01 -7.96
CA ILE A 74 14.71 19.86 -7.11
C ILE A 74 15.92 19.16 -7.71
N LYS A 75 16.98 19.05 -6.91
CA LYS A 75 18.21 18.37 -7.30
C LYS A 75 18.02 16.84 -7.32
N SER A 76 18.68 16.16 -8.27
CA SER A 76 18.69 14.69 -8.30
C SER A 76 19.25 14.11 -7.00
N GLU A 77 18.74 12.97 -6.56
CA GLU A 77 19.28 12.23 -5.42
C GLU A 77 20.38 11.24 -5.81
N ARG A 78 20.52 10.94 -7.11
CA ARG A 78 21.52 9.98 -7.61
C ARG A 78 22.84 10.65 -7.98
N ASN A 79 22.91 11.33 -9.12
CA ASN A 79 24.09 12.09 -9.54
C ASN A 79 23.67 13.39 -10.27
N PRO A 80 23.51 14.51 -9.55
CA PRO A 80 23.04 15.77 -10.12
C PRO A 80 23.83 16.32 -11.30
N GLU A 81 25.14 16.07 -11.38
CA GLU A 81 26.00 16.59 -12.44
C GLU A 81 25.85 15.81 -13.75
N GLU A 82 25.41 14.56 -13.68
CA GLU A 82 25.24 13.68 -14.86
C GLU A 82 23.77 13.40 -15.20
N ASP A 83 22.90 13.43 -14.20
CA ASP A 83 21.49 13.08 -14.35
C ASP A 83 20.74 14.11 -15.21
N PRO A 84 19.73 13.68 -15.98
CA PRO A 84 18.99 14.58 -16.85
C PRO A 84 18.39 15.79 -16.12
N LEU A 85 18.36 16.93 -16.81
CA LEU A 85 17.59 18.11 -16.39
C LEU A 85 16.21 18.04 -17.05
N LEU A 86 15.18 17.89 -16.23
CA LEU A 86 13.79 17.82 -16.64
C LEU A 86 13.06 19.12 -16.30
N VAL A 87 12.37 19.71 -17.26
CA VAL A 87 11.47 20.83 -17.01
C VAL A 87 10.05 20.29 -16.98
N TRP A 88 9.32 20.45 -15.88
CA TRP A 88 7.93 20.00 -15.73
C TRP A 88 6.96 21.18 -15.82
N LEU A 89 6.02 21.08 -16.76
CA LEU A 89 4.97 22.07 -17.01
C LEU A 89 3.60 21.43 -16.76
N ALA A 90 2.92 21.86 -15.69
CA ALA A 90 1.50 21.53 -15.51
C ALA A 90 0.64 22.21 -16.59
N GLY A 91 -0.46 21.56 -16.97
CA GLY A 91 -1.36 22.05 -18.02
C GLY A 91 -2.33 23.16 -17.56
N GLY A 92 -3.63 22.93 -17.83
CA GLY A 92 -4.70 23.91 -17.58
C GLY A 92 -5.38 24.36 -18.87
N PRO A 93 -4.97 25.49 -19.49
CA PRO A 93 -3.79 26.31 -19.17
C PRO A 93 -3.95 27.11 -17.87
N GLY A 94 -2.83 27.58 -17.31
CA GLY A 94 -2.82 28.38 -16.09
C GLY A 94 -2.78 27.59 -14.78
N CYS A 95 -2.44 26.30 -14.83
CA CYS A 95 -2.20 25.51 -13.63
C CYS A 95 -0.76 25.61 -13.17
N SER A 96 -0.55 25.85 -11.87
CA SER A 96 0.78 25.88 -11.27
C SER A 96 1.46 24.52 -11.34
N SER A 97 2.73 24.52 -11.75
CA SER A 97 3.60 23.35 -11.77
C SER A 97 3.96 22.86 -10.38
N PHE A 98 3.59 23.60 -9.33
CA PHE A 98 3.52 23.07 -7.97
C PHE A 98 2.68 21.79 -7.91
N SER A 99 1.64 21.64 -8.75
CA SER A 99 0.87 20.40 -8.85
C SER A 99 1.76 19.18 -9.14
N GLY A 100 2.76 19.35 -10.02
CA GLY A 100 3.75 18.32 -10.31
C GLY A 100 4.57 17.93 -9.08
N LEU A 101 4.95 18.94 -8.28
CA LEU A 101 5.77 18.78 -7.09
C LEU A 101 5.08 17.99 -5.96
N VAL A 102 3.75 18.10 -5.83
CA VAL A 102 2.99 17.53 -4.70
C VAL A 102 1.96 16.46 -5.02
N TYR A 103 1.60 16.27 -6.30
CA TYR A 103 0.56 15.29 -6.70
C TYR A 103 1.01 14.29 -7.75
N GLU A 104 2.11 14.57 -8.47
CA GLU A 104 2.45 13.82 -9.67
C GLU A 104 3.80 13.13 -9.51
N ASN A 105 4.91 13.81 -9.79
CA ASN A 105 6.25 13.21 -9.88
C ASN A 105 7.26 13.82 -8.91
N GLY A 106 6.85 14.74 -8.03
CA GLY A 106 7.70 15.36 -7.04
C GLY A 106 7.84 14.58 -5.73
N PRO A 107 8.79 14.99 -4.87
CA PRO A 107 9.13 14.31 -3.61
C PRO A 107 8.19 14.64 -2.44
N LEU A 108 7.13 15.42 -2.66
CA LEU A 108 6.21 15.87 -1.61
C LEU A 108 4.78 15.37 -1.86
N ALA A 109 4.01 15.27 -0.79
CA ALA A 109 2.56 15.07 -0.83
C ALA A 109 1.89 15.74 0.37
N PHE A 110 0.61 16.10 0.25
CA PHE A 110 -0.18 16.55 1.40
C PHE A 110 -0.65 15.35 2.23
N LYS A 111 -0.57 15.48 3.55
CA LYS A 111 -1.32 14.61 4.47
C LYS A 111 -2.80 14.99 4.37
N VAL A 112 -3.64 14.06 3.94
CA VAL A 112 -5.08 14.32 3.71
C VAL A 112 -5.82 14.28 5.03
N GLU A 113 -5.98 15.45 5.65
CA GLU A 113 -6.70 15.64 6.92
C GLU A 113 -7.64 16.84 6.81
N THR A 114 -8.71 16.86 7.60
CA THR A 114 -9.66 17.97 7.63
C THR A 114 -8.95 19.27 8.01
N TYR A 115 -9.01 20.24 7.10
CA TYR A 115 -8.44 21.58 7.28
C TYR A 115 -9.10 22.29 8.46
N ASN A 116 -8.29 22.54 9.49
CA ASN A 116 -8.71 23.17 10.74
C ASN A 116 -8.27 24.66 10.83
N GLY A 117 -7.77 25.24 9.74
CA GLY A 117 -7.23 26.60 9.69
C GLY A 117 -5.72 26.71 9.94
N SER A 118 -5.04 25.62 10.32
CA SER A 118 -3.58 25.56 10.42
C SER A 118 -2.92 25.29 9.06
N ILE A 119 -1.59 25.47 8.97
CA ILE A 119 -0.85 25.18 7.73
C ILE A 119 -0.99 23.69 7.39
N PRO A 120 -1.47 23.30 6.20
CA PRO A 120 -1.57 21.90 5.82
C PRO A 120 -0.22 21.18 5.86
N SER A 121 -0.23 19.95 6.36
CA SER A 121 0.98 19.15 6.55
C SER A 121 1.45 18.50 5.23
N LEU A 122 2.76 18.49 5.02
CA LEU A 122 3.46 17.86 3.91
C LEU A 122 4.26 16.66 4.41
N VAL A 123 4.32 15.61 3.59
CA VAL A 123 5.11 14.39 3.82
C VAL A 123 5.93 14.05 2.58
N SER A 124 6.98 13.25 2.73
CA SER A 124 7.79 12.76 1.61
C SER A 124 7.14 11.59 0.88
N THR A 125 7.39 11.49 -0.42
CA THR A 125 6.99 10.35 -1.27
C THR A 125 8.21 9.51 -1.66
N THR A 126 8.01 8.22 -1.94
CA THR A 126 9.07 7.30 -2.37
C THR A 126 9.15 7.10 -3.89
N TYR A 127 8.18 7.65 -4.64
CA TYR A 127 8.00 7.42 -6.09
C TYR A 127 8.41 8.61 -6.96
N SER A 128 9.14 9.56 -6.39
CA SER A 128 9.49 10.81 -7.06
C SER A 128 10.52 10.61 -8.17
N TRP A 129 10.42 11.43 -9.21
CA TRP A 129 11.33 11.34 -10.36
C TRP A 129 12.70 11.96 -10.05
N ASN A 130 12.82 12.76 -8.99
CA ASN A 130 14.12 13.30 -8.57
C ASN A 130 15.07 12.23 -8.03
N LYS A 131 14.63 10.97 -7.90
CA LYS A 131 15.53 9.82 -7.70
C LYS A 131 16.53 9.62 -8.84
N VAL A 132 16.22 10.11 -10.05
CA VAL A 132 17.03 9.89 -11.26
C VAL A 132 17.16 11.13 -12.16
N ALA A 133 16.63 12.29 -11.75
CA ALA A 133 16.63 13.51 -12.56
C ALA A 133 16.70 14.77 -11.69
N ASN A 134 17.30 15.83 -12.22
CA ASN A 134 17.12 17.18 -11.71
C ASN A 134 15.83 17.75 -12.31
N ILE A 135 14.94 18.36 -11.51
CA ILE A 135 13.61 18.76 -11.99
C ILE A 135 13.33 20.23 -11.72
N ILE A 136 13.00 21.00 -12.76
CA ILE A 136 12.48 22.37 -12.68
C ILE A 136 10.96 22.31 -12.87
N TYR A 137 10.19 22.55 -11.82
CA TYR A 137 8.76 22.82 -11.91
C TYR A 137 8.56 24.30 -12.21
N LEU A 138 8.11 24.63 -13.42
CA LEU A 138 8.03 26.02 -13.90
C LEU A 138 6.57 26.49 -13.96
N ASP A 139 6.24 27.54 -13.21
CA ASP A 139 4.95 28.21 -13.31
C ASP A 139 4.91 29.07 -14.58
N GLN A 140 4.15 28.65 -15.60
CA GLN A 140 4.01 29.36 -16.87
C GLN A 140 2.64 29.10 -17.52
N PRO A 141 2.10 30.04 -18.32
CA PRO A 141 2.64 31.36 -18.65
C PRO A 141 2.54 32.34 -17.45
N VAL A 142 2.98 33.59 -17.65
CA VAL A 142 2.87 34.64 -16.63
C VAL A 142 1.42 34.76 -16.10
N GLY A 143 1.25 34.95 -14.79
CA GLY A 143 -0.05 34.88 -14.10
C GLY A 143 -0.37 33.50 -13.52
N THR A 144 0.34 32.45 -13.96
CA THR A 144 0.22 31.09 -13.41
C THR A 144 0.98 30.99 -12.08
N GLY A 145 0.35 30.40 -11.07
CA GLY A 145 0.98 30.14 -9.77
C GLY A 145 1.58 31.40 -9.13
N PHE A 146 2.91 31.42 -8.94
CA PHE A 146 3.61 32.59 -8.41
C PHE A 146 4.27 33.48 -9.48
N SER A 147 4.16 33.14 -10.76
CA SER A 147 4.68 33.93 -11.88
C SER A 147 3.84 35.19 -12.10
N TYR A 148 4.49 36.33 -12.34
CA TYR A 148 3.82 37.63 -12.44
C TYR A 148 4.48 38.55 -13.46
N SER A 149 3.72 39.51 -14.00
CA SER A 149 4.25 40.57 -14.87
C SER A 149 4.50 41.84 -14.05
N ARG A 150 5.62 42.50 -14.32
CA ARG A 150 5.94 43.85 -13.81
C ARG A 150 5.06 44.91 -14.47
N ASN A 151 4.48 44.60 -15.63
CA ASN A 151 3.54 45.45 -16.34
C ASN A 151 2.11 44.89 -16.18
N GLN A 152 1.33 45.44 -15.26
CA GLN A 152 -0.05 44.97 -15.02
C GLN A 152 -1.02 45.19 -16.20
N LEU A 153 -0.60 45.93 -17.24
CA LEU A 153 -1.36 46.17 -18.45
C LEU A 153 -0.95 45.27 -19.63
N SER A 154 0.06 44.40 -19.46
CA SER A 154 0.46 43.47 -20.52
C SER A 154 -0.53 42.32 -20.65
N ASP A 155 -0.93 41.99 -21.88
CA ASP A 155 -1.72 40.81 -22.17
C ASP A 155 -0.95 39.53 -21.80
N THR A 156 -1.68 38.47 -21.44
CA THR A 156 -1.11 37.12 -21.28
C THR A 156 -0.54 36.68 -22.64
N PRO A 157 0.65 36.07 -22.68
CA PRO A 157 1.24 35.59 -23.94
C PRO A 157 0.37 34.51 -24.60
N SER A 158 0.40 34.47 -25.94
CA SER A 158 -0.19 33.36 -26.71
C SER A 158 0.55 32.03 -26.47
N ASP A 159 0.04 30.90 -26.96
CA ASP A 159 0.73 29.60 -26.83
C ASP A 159 2.12 29.66 -27.48
N THR A 160 2.24 30.29 -28.66
CA THR A 160 3.53 30.49 -29.35
C THR A 160 4.46 31.41 -28.57
N GLU A 161 3.94 32.48 -27.98
CA GLU A 161 4.74 33.41 -27.17
C GLU A 161 5.20 32.75 -25.86
N ALA A 162 4.32 32.00 -25.19
CA ALA A 162 4.67 31.23 -24.01
C ALA A 162 5.81 30.24 -24.32
N ALA A 163 5.77 29.58 -25.49
CA ALA A 163 6.86 28.71 -25.91
C ALA A 163 8.21 29.44 -26.02
N LYS A 164 8.21 30.66 -26.58
CA LYS A 164 9.40 31.52 -26.64
C LYS A 164 9.88 31.95 -25.25
N ARG A 165 8.95 32.33 -24.36
CA ARG A 165 9.27 32.71 -22.97
C ARG A 165 9.91 31.56 -22.19
N VAL A 166 9.45 30.32 -22.39
CA VAL A 166 10.06 29.14 -21.74
C VAL A 166 11.45 28.86 -22.30
N ASN A 167 11.67 28.98 -23.62
CA ASN A 167 13.02 28.87 -24.20
C ASN A 167 13.97 29.95 -23.64
N GLU A 168 13.52 31.20 -23.55
CA GLU A 168 14.27 32.30 -22.93
C GLU A 168 14.59 32.02 -21.46
N PHE A 169 13.60 31.55 -20.70
CA PHE A 169 13.75 31.14 -19.30
C PHE A 169 14.86 30.11 -19.15
N LEU A 170 14.85 29.03 -19.95
CA LEU A 170 15.82 27.95 -19.81
C LEU A 170 17.23 28.40 -20.11
N ARG A 171 17.41 29.25 -21.14
CA ARG A 171 18.72 29.83 -21.48
C ARG A 171 19.25 30.71 -20.36
N LYS A 172 18.42 31.59 -19.81
CA LYS A 172 18.80 32.45 -18.68
C LYS A 172 19.01 31.66 -17.38
N TRP A 173 18.22 30.62 -17.13
CA TRP A 173 18.37 29.76 -15.97
C TRP A 173 19.68 28.98 -16.05
N LEU A 174 19.99 28.36 -17.20
CA LEU A 174 21.26 27.66 -17.42
C LEU A 174 22.47 28.60 -17.35
N ALA A 175 22.35 29.83 -17.86
CA ALA A 175 23.41 30.83 -17.71
C ALA A 175 23.75 31.15 -16.24
N LYS A 176 22.77 31.02 -15.34
CA LYS A 176 22.94 31.17 -13.89
C LYS A 176 23.34 29.88 -13.18
N HIS A 177 23.15 28.72 -13.81
CA HIS A 177 23.47 27.39 -13.28
C HIS A 177 24.33 26.61 -14.27
N PRO A 178 25.56 27.10 -14.55
CA PRO A 178 26.42 26.54 -15.59
C PRO A 178 26.81 25.08 -15.36
N GLU A 179 26.72 24.59 -14.12
CA GLU A 179 26.92 23.18 -13.77
C GLU A 179 25.94 22.24 -14.48
N TYR A 180 24.78 22.73 -14.93
CA TYR A 180 23.78 21.94 -15.64
C TYR A 180 23.85 22.02 -17.18
N PHE A 181 24.82 22.76 -17.75
CA PHE A 181 24.91 22.93 -19.21
C PHE A 181 25.06 21.61 -19.97
N SER A 182 25.81 20.67 -19.39
CA SER A 182 26.11 19.39 -20.04
C SER A 182 25.01 18.35 -19.84
N ASN A 183 24.08 18.57 -18.89
CA ASN A 183 23.06 17.59 -18.53
C ASN A 183 22.09 17.36 -19.70
N PRO A 184 21.72 16.10 -19.98
CA PRO A 184 20.67 15.80 -20.94
C PRO A 184 19.36 16.52 -20.58
N LEU A 185 18.88 17.42 -21.43
CA LEU A 185 17.65 18.18 -21.16
C LEU A 185 16.43 17.53 -21.79
N TYR A 186 15.36 17.39 -21.00
CA TYR A 186 14.03 16.98 -21.44
C TYR A 186 12.97 17.98 -21.01
N VAL A 187 12.01 18.25 -21.89
CA VAL A 187 10.81 19.06 -21.57
C VAL A 187 9.65 18.11 -21.33
N ALA A 188 8.96 18.24 -20.20
CA ALA A 188 7.91 17.33 -19.77
C ALA A 188 6.71 18.07 -19.18
N GLY A 189 5.56 17.40 -19.21
CA GLY A 189 4.34 17.95 -18.65
C GLY A 189 3.13 17.11 -18.96
N ASN A 190 1.95 17.64 -18.63
CA ASN A 190 0.69 16.94 -18.80
C ASN A 190 -0.45 17.83 -19.31
N SER A 191 -1.57 17.21 -19.70
CA SER A 191 -2.81 17.91 -20.05
C SER A 191 -2.57 18.94 -21.17
N TYR A 192 -2.98 20.20 -20.97
CA TYR A 192 -2.79 21.30 -21.94
C TYR A 192 -1.33 21.51 -22.35
N SER A 193 -0.35 21.07 -21.56
CA SER A 193 1.07 21.12 -21.94
C SER A 193 1.39 20.31 -23.20
N GLY A 194 0.50 19.39 -23.60
CA GLY A 194 0.57 18.72 -24.92
C GLY A 194 0.47 19.67 -26.12
N ILE A 195 -0.09 20.86 -25.95
CA ILE A 195 -0.11 21.91 -26.98
C ILE A 195 1.24 22.64 -27.04
N VAL A 196 1.72 23.13 -25.89
CA VAL A 196 2.88 24.05 -25.82
C VAL A 196 4.24 23.36 -25.79
N ILE A 197 4.38 22.16 -25.20
CA ILE A 197 5.68 21.48 -25.09
C ILE A 197 6.29 21.15 -26.46
N PRO A 198 5.55 20.61 -27.43
CA PRO A 198 6.09 20.39 -28.78
C PRO A 198 6.62 21.69 -29.42
N ALA A 199 5.94 22.81 -29.20
CA ALA A 199 6.39 24.12 -29.66
C ALA A 199 7.65 24.59 -28.92
N ILE A 200 7.71 24.43 -27.59
CA ILE A 200 8.89 24.75 -26.77
C ILE A 200 10.12 23.97 -27.25
N VAL A 201 9.98 22.67 -27.49
CA VAL A 201 11.06 21.80 -28.00
C VAL A 201 11.55 22.31 -29.36
N GLN A 202 10.62 22.72 -30.24
CA GLN A 202 10.97 23.27 -31.54
C GLN A 202 11.70 24.62 -31.41
N GLU A 203 11.25 25.51 -30.52
CA GLU A 203 11.90 26.79 -30.23
C GLU A 203 13.33 26.62 -29.68
N ILE A 204 13.52 25.69 -28.74
CA ILE A 204 14.86 25.36 -28.22
C ILE A 204 15.75 24.82 -29.34
N SER A 205 15.24 23.90 -30.15
CA SER A 205 15.98 23.32 -31.28
C SER A 205 16.39 24.38 -32.29
N ASN A 206 15.48 25.27 -32.69
CA ASN A 206 15.76 26.34 -33.64
C ASN A 206 16.78 27.33 -33.06
N GLY A 207 16.68 27.65 -31.76
CA GLY A 207 17.66 28.51 -31.09
C GLY A 207 19.06 27.90 -31.03
N ASN A 208 19.17 26.58 -30.87
CA ASN A 208 20.46 25.89 -30.93
C ASN A 208 21.08 25.97 -32.34
N ASP A 209 20.27 25.83 -33.41
CA ASP A 209 20.72 25.92 -34.80
C ASP A 209 21.30 27.31 -35.16
N ILE A 210 20.80 28.38 -34.53
CA ILE A 210 21.21 29.77 -34.78
C ILE A 210 22.38 30.21 -33.87
N CYS A 211 23.01 29.28 -33.14
CA CYS A 211 24.11 29.53 -32.20
C CYS A 211 23.73 30.46 -31.02
N CYS A 212 22.48 30.43 -30.54
CA CYS A 212 22.14 31.13 -29.31
C CYS A 212 22.87 30.48 -28.11
N GLU A 213 23.60 31.28 -27.33
CA GLU A 213 24.25 30.85 -26.09
C GLU A 213 23.34 31.08 -24.87
N PRO A 214 23.32 30.17 -23.87
CA PRO A 214 23.98 28.88 -23.85
C PRO A 214 23.30 27.84 -24.74
N GLN A 215 24.08 26.98 -25.40
CA GLN A 215 23.55 25.80 -26.12
C GLN A 215 22.86 24.83 -25.14
N ILE A 216 21.64 24.41 -25.48
CA ILE A 216 20.87 23.49 -24.64
C ILE A 216 21.08 22.06 -25.12
N ASN A 217 21.51 21.14 -24.25
CA ASN A 217 21.69 19.72 -24.56
C ASN A 217 20.36 18.95 -24.65
N LEU A 218 19.45 19.41 -25.52
CA LEU A 218 18.10 18.88 -25.69
C LEU A 218 18.12 17.44 -26.24
N LYS A 219 17.45 16.52 -25.56
CA LYS A 219 17.36 15.10 -25.96
C LYS A 219 15.96 14.66 -26.37
N GLY A 220 14.91 15.30 -25.87
CA GLY A 220 13.55 14.88 -26.15
C GLY A 220 12.51 15.51 -25.23
N TYR A 221 11.31 14.94 -25.25
CA TYR A 221 10.21 15.42 -24.44
C TYR A 221 9.27 14.30 -23.97
N LEU A 222 8.55 14.56 -22.89
CA LEU A 222 7.63 13.61 -22.26
C LEU A 222 6.25 14.25 -22.08
N LEU A 223 5.19 13.50 -22.32
CA LEU A 223 3.83 14.02 -22.22
C LEU A 223 2.90 13.02 -21.55
N GLY A 224 2.32 13.41 -20.42
CA GLY A 224 1.29 12.66 -19.70
C GLY A 224 -0.11 13.15 -20.05
N ASN A 225 -0.98 12.25 -20.51
CA ASN A 225 -2.36 12.57 -20.89
C ASN A 225 -2.47 13.87 -21.72
N PRO A 226 -1.75 13.99 -22.86
CA PRO A 226 -1.61 15.28 -23.55
C PRO A 226 -2.82 15.64 -24.41
N LEU A 227 -3.30 16.87 -24.25
CA LEU A 227 -4.16 17.53 -25.22
C LEU A 227 -3.31 17.92 -26.42
N THR A 228 -3.70 17.50 -27.63
CA THR A 228 -2.93 17.75 -28.87
C THR A 228 -3.78 18.35 -29.97
N ASP A 229 -5.08 18.08 -29.97
CA ASP A 229 -6.07 18.67 -30.86
C ASP A 229 -7.42 18.61 -30.15
N SER A 230 -7.95 19.78 -29.77
CA SER A 230 -9.14 19.87 -28.91
C SER A 230 -10.39 19.21 -29.51
N VAL A 231 -10.50 19.18 -30.85
CA VAL A 231 -11.63 18.58 -31.55
C VAL A 231 -11.49 17.07 -31.56
N LEU A 232 -10.31 16.55 -31.89
CA LEU A 232 -10.02 15.12 -31.87
C LEU A 232 -10.15 14.55 -30.46
N ASP A 233 -9.53 15.21 -29.47
CA ASP A 233 -9.49 14.77 -28.08
C ASP A 233 -10.89 14.82 -27.44
N GLY A 234 -11.67 15.89 -27.71
CA GLY A 234 -13.04 16.02 -27.23
C GLY A 234 -14.00 14.96 -27.81
N ASN A 235 -13.87 14.65 -29.10
CA ASN A 235 -14.71 13.64 -29.75
C ASN A 235 -14.40 12.21 -29.28
N ALA A 236 -13.18 11.95 -28.82
CA ALA A 236 -12.77 10.63 -28.33
C ALA A 236 -13.39 10.23 -26.98
N ARG A 237 -14.01 11.16 -26.25
CA ARG A 237 -14.65 10.89 -24.95
C ARG A 237 -15.81 9.91 -25.06
N ILE A 238 -16.61 10.01 -26.11
CA ILE A 238 -17.79 9.14 -26.33
C ILE A 238 -17.38 7.68 -26.59
N PRO A 239 -16.51 7.36 -27.57
CA PRO A 239 -16.06 5.98 -27.76
C PRO A 239 -15.24 5.45 -26.58
N PHE A 240 -14.54 6.31 -25.82
CA PHE A 240 -13.89 5.90 -24.57
C PHE A 240 -14.92 5.50 -23.50
N ALA A 241 -15.94 6.33 -23.27
CA ALA A 241 -16.99 6.07 -22.30
C ALA A 241 -17.74 4.77 -22.63
N HIS A 242 -18.03 4.54 -23.91
CA HIS A 242 -18.57 3.26 -24.39
C HIS A 242 -17.63 2.09 -24.11
N GLY A 243 -16.34 2.21 -24.47
CA GLY A 243 -15.32 1.19 -24.20
C GLY A 243 -15.03 0.95 -22.71
N LYS A 244 -15.51 1.83 -21.82
CA LYS A 244 -15.46 1.71 -20.36
C LYS A 244 -16.81 1.35 -19.73
N ALA A 245 -17.81 1.01 -20.55
CA ALA A 245 -19.16 0.70 -20.11
C ALA A 245 -19.85 1.80 -19.27
N LEU A 246 -19.49 3.07 -19.52
CA LEU A 246 -20.13 4.22 -18.88
C LEU A 246 -21.43 4.64 -19.59
N ILE A 247 -21.63 4.21 -20.84
CA ILE A 247 -22.84 4.40 -21.64
C ILE A 247 -23.22 3.10 -22.35
N SER A 248 -24.50 2.93 -22.64
CA SER A 248 -25.02 1.73 -23.30
C SER A 248 -24.70 1.69 -24.80
N ASP A 249 -24.81 0.50 -25.39
CA ASP A 249 -24.66 0.29 -26.84
C ASP A 249 -25.70 1.12 -27.62
N GLU A 250 -26.95 1.18 -27.14
CA GLU A 250 -28.04 1.91 -27.81
C GLU A 250 -27.77 3.42 -27.85
N LEU A 251 -27.29 3.98 -26.73
CA LEU A 251 -26.93 5.39 -26.66
C LEU A 251 -25.73 5.67 -27.57
N TYR A 252 -24.69 4.83 -27.52
CA TYR A 252 -23.51 4.99 -28.36
C TYR A 252 -23.83 4.90 -29.86
N ASP A 253 -24.62 3.91 -30.29
CA ASP A 253 -25.02 3.74 -31.69
C ASP A 253 -25.91 4.88 -32.18
N SER A 254 -26.82 5.36 -31.32
CA SER A 254 -27.65 6.53 -31.63
C SER A 254 -26.80 7.79 -31.78
N MET A 255 -25.88 8.03 -30.87
CA MET A 255 -24.93 9.15 -30.97
C MET A 255 -24.10 9.05 -32.25
N LYS A 256 -23.57 7.86 -32.57
CA LYS A 256 -22.78 7.64 -33.78
C LYS A 256 -23.56 7.95 -35.06
N ARG A 257 -24.83 7.52 -35.14
CA ARG A 257 -25.70 7.80 -36.30
C ARG A 257 -26.06 9.29 -36.40
N SER A 258 -26.52 9.89 -35.31
CA SER A 258 -27.11 11.23 -35.33
C SER A 258 -26.06 12.36 -35.28
N CYS A 259 -24.90 12.12 -34.65
CA CYS A 259 -23.81 13.10 -34.54
C CYS A 259 -22.74 12.96 -35.63
N GLY A 260 -22.70 11.85 -36.38
CA GLY A 260 -21.72 11.64 -37.45
C GLY A 260 -20.25 11.68 -36.99
N GLY A 261 -19.98 11.34 -35.72
CA GLY A 261 -18.65 11.38 -35.13
C GLY A 261 -18.21 12.74 -34.57
N ASN A 262 -19.05 13.79 -34.66
CA ASN A 262 -18.81 15.09 -34.05
C ASN A 262 -19.74 15.32 -32.86
N TYR A 263 -19.25 14.94 -31.67
CA TYR A 263 -19.91 15.05 -30.37
C TYR A 263 -19.49 16.31 -29.60
N PHE A 264 -18.30 16.84 -29.88
CA PHE A 264 -17.72 17.96 -29.15
C PHE A 264 -18.21 19.32 -29.66
N ASN A 265 -18.20 19.53 -30.98
CA ASN A 265 -18.64 20.76 -31.64
C ASN A 265 -19.92 20.52 -32.44
N VAL A 266 -20.99 20.11 -31.75
CA VAL A 266 -22.27 19.78 -32.37
C VAL A 266 -22.89 21.00 -33.05
N PHE A 267 -23.35 20.84 -34.29
CA PHE A 267 -24.04 21.91 -35.01
C PHE A 267 -25.35 22.29 -34.29
N PRO A 268 -25.61 23.58 -34.00
CA PRO A 268 -26.77 23.99 -33.18
C PRO A 268 -28.14 23.55 -33.72
N LEU A 269 -28.28 23.32 -35.03
CA LEU A 269 -29.52 22.85 -35.64
C LEU A 269 -29.68 21.32 -35.61
N ASN A 270 -28.64 20.56 -35.23
CA ASN A 270 -28.74 19.11 -35.01
C ASN A 270 -29.28 18.83 -33.61
N THR A 271 -30.57 19.11 -33.42
CA THR A 271 -31.26 18.98 -32.13
C THR A 271 -31.26 17.56 -31.59
N GLU A 272 -31.24 16.56 -32.47
CA GLU A 272 -31.18 15.15 -32.11
C GLU A 272 -29.82 14.81 -31.46
N CYS A 273 -28.70 15.18 -32.10
CA CYS A 273 -27.38 14.96 -31.52
C CYS A 273 -27.20 15.72 -30.20
N LEU A 274 -27.67 16.99 -30.13
CA LEU A 274 -27.61 17.77 -28.89
C LEU A 274 -28.33 17.08 -27.72
N LYS A 275 -29.49 16.46 -27.98
CA LYS A 275 -30.23 15.70 -26.98
C LYS A 275 -29.45 14.48 -26.49
N LEU A 276 -28.83 13.73 -27.41
CA LEU A 276 -28.03 12.54 -27.06
C LEU A 276 -26.73 12.91 -26.32
N VAL A 277 -26.11 14.04 -26.65
CA VAL A 277 -24.95 14.56 -25.89
C VAL A 277 -25.36 14.96 -24.47
N GLU A 278 -26.56 15.51 -24.29
CA GLU A 278 -27.08 15.79 -22.95
C GLU A 278 -27.36 14.50 -22.18
N GLU A 279 -27.92 13.47 -22.82
CA GLU A 279 -28.10 12.15 -22.21
C GLU A 279 -26.76 11.52 -21.77
N PHE A 280 -25.73 11.59 -22.61
CA PHE A 280 -24.37 11.20 -22.25
C PHE A 280 -23.86 11.93 -20.99
N LYS A 281 -24.06 13.26 -20.90
CA LYS A 281 -23.66 14.04 -19.72
C LYS A 281 -24.38 13.56 -18.46
N GLN A 282 -25.66 13.19 -18.57
CA GLN A 282 -26.42 12.61 -17.45
C GLN A 282 -25.94 11.20 -17.05
N CYS A 283 -25.28 10.45 -17.94
CA CYS A 283 -24.64 9.18 -17.55
C CYS A 283 -23.38 9.42 -16.71
N VAL A 284 -22.60 10.46 -17.02
CA VAL A 284 -21.26 10.66 -16.43
C VAL A 284 -21.19 11.76 -15.36
N PHE A 285 -22.27 12.50 -15.07
CA PHE A 285 -22.22 13.69 -14.20
C PHE A 285 -21.68 13.46 -12.78
N ARG A 286 -21.81 12.23 -12.25
CA ARG A 286 -21.34 11.85 -10.90
C ARG A 286 -19.90 11.36 -10.88
N ILE A 287 -19.26 11.24 -12.03
CA ILE A 287 -17.90 10.72 -12.17
C ILE A 287 -16.93 11.90 -12.34
N TYR A 288 -15.77 11.80 -11.71
CA TYR A 288 -14.69 12.75 -11.94
C TYR A 288 -13.97 12.42 -13.26
N GLU A 289 -14.07 13.28 -14.27
CA GLU A 289 -13.62 12.93 -15.64
C GLU A 289 -12.12 12.61 -15.75
N GLU A 290 -11.27 13.22 -14.93
CA GLU A 290 -9.82 12.97 -14.93
C GLU A 290 -9.45 11.60 -14.31
N LEU A 291 -10.37 10.99 -13.56
CA LEU A 291 -10.23 9.66 -12.95
C LEU A 291 -11.62 9.03 -12.79
N ILE A 292 -12.06 8.24 -13.78
CA ILE A 292 -13.45 7.77 -13.83
C ILE A 292 -13.88 6.84 -12.69
N LEU A 293 -12.95 6.37 -11.86
CA LEU A 293 -13.23 5.60 -10.65
C LEU A 293 -13.51 6.47 -9.42
N ALA A 294 -13.23 7.77 -9.49
CA ALA A 294 -13.52 8.73 -8.44
C ALA A 294 -14.87 9.42 -8.67
N SER A 295 -15.54 9.78 -7.58
CA SER A 295 -16.78 10.53 -7.63
C SER A 295 -16.53 12.02 -7.88
N ASN A 296 -17.46 12.67 -8.58
CA ASN A 296 -17.56 14.11 -8.66
C ASN A 296 -18.16 14.62 -7.34
N CYS A 297 -17.31 15.11 -6.46
CA CYS A 297 -17.63 15.46 -5.08
C CYS A 297 -17.23 16.91 -4.76
N ASP A 298 -17.71 17.42 -3.61
CA ASP A 298 -17.31 18.75 -3.14
C ASP A 298 -15.79 18.75 -2.85
N PRO A 299 -14.99 19.59 -3.54
CA PRO A 299 -13.54 19.66 -3.32
C PRO A 299 -13.15 20.21 -1.93
N LYS A 300 -14.12 20.61 -1.10
CA LYS A 300 -13.91 20.96 0.32
C LYS A 300 -14.16 19.79 1.27
N SER A 301 -14.71 18.67 0.79
CA SER A 301 -14.91 17.48 1.59
C SER A 301 -13.61 16.67 1.68
N PRO A 302 -13.13 16.31 2.89
CA PRO A 302 -11.94 15.46 3.06
C PRO A 302 -12.00 14.12 2.34
N ASP A 303 -13.20 13.56 2.15
CA ASP A 303 -13.43 12.29 1.46
C ASP A 303 -13.33 12.42 -0.07
N CYS A 304 -13.20 13.64 -0.59
CA CYS A 304 -13.14 13.90 -2.01
C CYS A 304 -11.71 13.77 -2.56
N TYR A 305 -11.54 13.09 -3.70
CA TYR A 305 -10.22 12.95 -4.35
C TYR A 305 -9.56 14.30 -4.62
N THR A 306 -10.36 15.31 -4.99
CA THR A 306 -9.88 16.66 -5.30
C THR A 306 -9.63 17.53 -4.06
N TYR A 307 -9.89 17.02 -2.85
CA TYR A 307 -9.70 17.77 -1.59
C TYR A 307 -8.28 18.28 -1.40
N ARG A 308 -7.30 17.48 -1.80
CA ARG A 308 -5.89 17.88 -1.73
C ARG A 308 -5.62 19.16 -2.52
N TYR A 309 -6.34 19.44 -3.60
CA TYR A 309 -6.21 20.71 -4.33
C TYR A 309 -6.59 21.91 -3.46
N SER A 310 -7.61 21.78 -2.61
CA SER A 310 -7.94 22.79 -1.60
C SER A 310 -6.82 22.96 -0.58
N LEU A 311 -6.19 21.86 -0.13
CA LEU A 311 -5.02 21.92 0.76
C LEU A 311 -3.87 22.70 0.13
N SER A 312 -3.56 22.52 -1.16
CA SER A 312 -2.54 23.35 -1.82
C SER A 312 -2.90 24.84 -1.82
N GLU A 313 -4.16 25.20 -2.00
CA GLU A 313 -4.57 26.61 -1.94
C GLU A 313 -4.40 27.19 -0.53
N TYR A 314 -4.80 26.45 0.51
CA TYR A 314 -4.60 26.89 1.89
C TYR A 314 -3.12 27.04 2.23
N TRP A 315 -2.31 26.08 1.79
CA TRP A 315 -0.88 26.07 2.01
C TRP A 315 -0.15 27.21 1.29
N ALA A 316 -0.33 27.34 -0.03
CA ALA A 316 0.37 28.35 -0.85
C ALA A 316 -0.05 29.80 -0.55
N ASN A 317 -1.24 29.99 0.04
CA ASN A 317 -1.70 31.30 0.49
C ASN A 317 -1.26 31.67 1.91
N ASN A 318 -0.62 30.77 2.66
CA ASN A 318 -0.08 31.10 3.96
C ASN A 318 1.16 32.02 3.84
N GLU A 319 1.23 33.08 4.66
CA GLU A 319 2.33 34.04 4.59
C GLU A 319 3.69 33.43 4.93
N SER A 320 3.75 32.48 5.86
CA SER A 320 4.99 31.80 6.23
C SER A 320 5.49 30.92 5.09
N VAL A 321 4.58 30.25 4.37
CA VAL A 321 4.91 29.47 3.17
C VAL A 321 5.48 30.37 2.08
N ARG A 322 4.80 31.47 1.75
CA ARG A 322 5.28 32.44 0.74
C ARG A 322 6.64 33.01 1.10
N ARG A 323 6.88 33.31 2.39
CA ARG A 323 8.18 33.77 2.88
C ARG A 323 9.27 32.70 2.76
N ALA A 324 8.95 31.44 3.04
CA ALA A 324 9.88 30.32 2.90
C ALA A 324 10.29 30.11 1.43
N LEU A 325 9.30 30.15 0.52
CA LEU A 325 9.49 30.04 -0.92
C LEU A 325 10.09 31.29 -1.60
N LYS A 326 10.32 32.37 -0.83
CA LYS A 326 10.83 33.66 -1.34
C LYS A 326 9.95 34.29 -2.43
N VAL A 327 8.62 34.09 -2.33
CA VAL A 327 7.65 34.78 -3.17
C VAL A 327 7.72 36.28 -2.90
N VAL A 328 7.81 37.10 -3.94
CA VAL A 328 7.91 38.55 -3.80
C VAL A 328 6.60 39.10 -3.22
N LYS A 329 6.69 39.87 -2.13
CA LYS A 329 5.49 40.37 -1.45
C LYS A 329 4.73 41.35 -2.36
N GLY A 330 3.43 41.11 -2.53
CA GLY A 330 2.54 41.98 -3.29
C GLY A 330 2.46 41.71 -4.79
N THR A 331 3.20 40.73 -5.32
CA THR A 331 3.20 40.41 -6.75
C THR A 331 2.12 39.39 -7.14
N THR A 332 1.86 38.42 -6.26
CA THR A 332 0.75 37.46 -6.42
C THR A 332 -0.31 37.73 -5.35
N GLY A 333 -1.55 37.97 -5.78
CA GLY A 333 -2.71 38.16 -4.92
C GLY A 333 -3.09 36.88 -4.17
N LYS A 334 -4.24 36.28 -4.50
CA LYS A 334 -4.59 34.94 -4.02
C LYS A 334 -4.04 33.90 -5.00
N TRP A 335 -3.15 33.03 -4.54
CA TRP A 335 -2.65 31.89 -5.31
C TRP A 335 -3.81 30.90 -5.52
N LYS A 336 -3.93 30.41 -6.75
CA LYS A 336 -4.87 29.35 -7.13
C LYS A 336 -4.07 28.22 -7.76
N ARG A 337 -4.53 26.98 -7.59
CA ARG A 337 -3.90 25.84 -8.28
C ARG A 337 -3.99 26.01 -9.80
N CYS A 338 -5.16 26.40 -10.30
CA CYS A 338 -5.38 26.76 -11.70
C CYS A 338 -6.23 28.03 -11.80
N ASP A 339 -5.88 28.96 -12.67
CA ASP A 339 -6.71 30.12 -13.00
C ASP A 339 -7.34 30.00 -14.39
N TYR A 340 -8.49 29.35 -14.48
CA TYR A 340 -9.23 29.18 -15.74
C TYR A 340 -9.82 30.48 -16.30
N ASN A 341 -9.79 31.59 -15.54
CA ASN A 341 -10.21 32.90 -16.03
C ASN A 341 -9.08 33.64 -16.76
N MET A 342 -7.87 33.08 -16.76
CA MET A 342 -6.73 33.66 -17.47
C MET A 342 -7.00 33.65 -18.98
N ARG A 343 -6.98 34.84 -19.59
CA ARG A 343 -7.15 34.99 -21.03
C ARG A 343 -5.81 34.73 -21.72
N CYS A 344 -5.54 33.47 -22.03
CA CYS A 344 -4.41 33.07 -22.86
C CYS A 344 -4.89 32.97 -24.32
N PRO A 345 -4.37 33.76 -25.27
CA PRO A 345 -4.71 33.60 -26.67
C PRO A 345 -4.25 32.23 -27.18
N HIS A 346 -5.18 31.36 -27.52
CA HIS A 346 -4.89 30.01 -28.02
C HIS A 346 -4.66 30.04 -29.54
N ASP A 347 -3.42 30.26 -29.95
CA ASP A 347 -3.02 30.35 -31.36
C ASP A 347 -2.49 29.02 -31.92
N ILE A 348 -2.16 28.04 -31.08
CA ILE A 348 -1.80 26.68 -31.52
C ILE A 348 -3.05 25.79 -31.47
N ILE A 349 -3.73 25.64 -32.61
CA ILE A 349 -4.93 24.80 -32.74
C ILE A 349 -4.61 23.32 -32.56
N SER A 350 -3.47 22.87 -33.08
CA SER A 350 -3.00 21.49 -33.00
C SER A 350 -1.48 21.45 -32.87
N SER A 351 -0.97 20.63 -31.95
CA SER A 351 0.48 20.41 -31.77
C SER A 351 1.03 19.28 -32.63
N ILE A 352 0.19 18.57 -33.40
CA ILE A 352 0.60 17.48 -34.30
C ILE A 352 1.72 17.90 -35.27
N PRO A 353 1.67 19.08 -35.93
CA PRO A 353 2.76 19.52 -36.82
C PRO A 353 4.11 19.68 -36.10
N TYR A 354 4.08 20.14 -34.86
CA TYR A 354 5.29 20.28 -34.03
C TYR A 354 5.87 18.91 -33.65
N HIS A 355 5.03 17.91 -33.36
CA HIS A 355 5.49 16.54 -33.16
C HIS A 355 6.21 15.96 -34.38
N VAL A 356 5.71 16.25 -35.59
CA VAL A 356 6.37 15.86 -36.85
C VAL A 356 7.72 16.55 -36.99
N ASN A 357 7.78 17.86 -36.81
CA ASN A 357 9.02 18.65 -36.91
C ASN A 357 10.09 18.14 -35.93
N ASN A 358 9.71 17.92 -34.67
CA ASN A 358 10.62 17.43 -33.64
C ASN A 358 11.10 16.00 -33.93
N SER A 359 10.24 15.17 -34.50
CA SER A 359 10.60 13.82 -34.95
C SER A 359 11.61 13.84 -36.09
N ILE A 360 11.44 14.75 -37.06
CA ILE A 360 12.39 14.95 -38.18
C ILE A 360 13.77 15.40 -37.67
N LYS A 361 13.79 16.27 -36.65
CA LYS A 361 15.02 16.67 -35.95
C LYS A 361 15.66 15.56 -35.11
N GLY A 362 14.98 14.41 -34.95
CA GLY A 362 15.53 13.22 -34.30
C GLY A 362 15.35 13.18 -32.78
N TYR A 363 14.53 14.07 -32.21
CA TYR A 363 14.22 14.07 -30.78
C TYR A 363 13.29 12.91 -30.43
N ARG A 364 13.65 12.14 -29.39
CA ARG A 364 12.79 11.06 -28.86
C ARG A 364 11.65 11.62 -28.03
N SER A 365 10.54 10.90 -27.96
CA SER A 365 9.42 11.27 -27.11
C SER A 365 8.82 10.08 -26.37
N LEU A 366 8.39 10.33 -25.13
CA LEU A 366 7.57 9.40 -24.36
C LEU A 366 6.20 10.02 -24.13
N ILE A 367 5.18 9.42 -24.73
CA ILE A 367 3.79 9.79 -24.53
C ILE A 367 3.17 8.73 -23.62
N PHE A 368 2.54 9.13 -22.53
CA PHE A 368 1.86 8.19 -21.65
C PHE A 368 0.47 8.68 -21.27
N SER A 369 -0.47 7.76 -21.07
CA SER A 369 -1.85 8.10 -20.68
C SER A 369 -2.34 7.15 -19.59
N GLY A 370 -2.90 7.70 -18.51
CA GLY A 370 -3.69 6.92 -17.56
C GLY A 370 -4.90 6.29 -18.23
N ASP A 371 -5.16 5.00 -18.01
CA ASP A 371 -6.25 4.28 -18.70
C ASP A 371 -7.66 4.59 -18.15
N HIS A 372 -7.78 5.50 -17.18
CA HIS A 372 -9.03 5.95 -16.55
C HIS A 372 -9.27 7.47 -16.67
N ASP A 373 -8.48 8.16 -17.48
CA ASP A 373 -8.73 9.58 -17.80
C ASP A 373 -9.72 9.68 -18.96
N MET A 374 -10.90 10.23 -18.70
CA MET A 374 -11.90 10.56 -19.72
C MET A 374 -11.77 12.00 -20.23
N THR A 375 -11.10 12.89 -19.49
CA THR A 375 -10.86 14.27 -19.94
C THR A 375 -10.00 14.26 -21.21
N ILE A 376 -8.92 13.46 -21.22
CA ILE A 376 -8.06 13.21 -22.39
C ILE A 376 -7.85 11.69 -22.53
N PRO A 377 -8.79 10.98 -23.18
CA PRO A 377 -8.74 9.54 -23.30
C PRO A 377 -7.50 9.03 -24.02
N TYR A 378 -6.91 7.92 -23.54
CA TYR A 378 -5.77 7.28 -24.21
C TYR A 378 -6.06 6.89 -25.67
N VAL A 379 -7.33 6.65 -26.01
CA VAL A 379 -7.77 6.35 -27.39
C VAL A 379 -7.62 7.56 -28.32
N ALA A 380 -7.77 8.78 -27.78
CA ALA A 380 -7.48 10.02 -28.50
C ALA A 380 -5.98 10.14 -28.78
N THR A 381 -5.16 9.87 -27.76
CA THR A 381 -3.71 9.84 -27.87
C THR A 381 -3.25 8.85 -28.94
N GLN A 382 -3.85 7.66 -28.97
CA GLN A 382 -3.58 6.68 -30.03
C GLN A 382 -4.00 7.17 -31.42
N ALA A 383 -5.10 7.92 -31.53
CA ALA A 383 -5.63 8.38 -32.81
C ALA A 383 -4.69 9.39 -33.48
N TRP A 384 -4.19 10.41 -32.76
CA TRP A 384 -3.25 11.35 -33.35
C TRP A 384 -1.86 10.72 -33.58
N ILE A 385 -1.39 9.82 -32.71
CA ILE A 385 -0.14 9.10 -32.97
C ILE A 385 -0.24 8.28 -34.26
N ARG A 386 -1.41 7.66 -34.52
CA ARG A 386 -1.67 6.94 -35.78
C ARG A 386 -1.65 7.88 -36.99
N SER A 387 -2.12 9.14 -36.85
CA SER A 387 -2.14 10.10 -37.96
C SER A 387 -0.75 10.53 -38.43
N LEU A 388 0.28 10.37 -37.58
CA LEU A 388 1.68 10.61 -37.95
C LEU A 388 2.26 9.59 -38.94
N ASN A 389 1.62 8.43 -39.09
CA ASN A 389 1.99 7.39 -40.06
C ASN A 389 3.44 6.86 -39.95
N TYR A 390 4.01 6.80 -38.73
CA TYR A 390 5.31 6.16 -38.50
C TYR A 390 5.20 4.64 -38.38
N SER A 391 6.20 3.92 -38.89
CA SER A 391 6.27 2.46 -38.76
C SER A 391 6.51 2.04 -37.30
N ILE A 392 5.94 0.89 -36.92
CA ILE A 392 6.02 0.34 -35.57
C ILE A 392 7.28 -0.51 -35.47
N THR A 393 8.21 -0.15 -34.59
CA THR A 393 9.41 -0.95 -34.31
C THR A 393 9.13 -2.01 -33.27
N GLU A 394 8.21 -1.72 -32.35
CA GLU A 394 7.83 -2.62 -31.27
C GLU A 394 6.31 -2.66 -31.14
N LYS A 395 5.75 -3.84 -31.33
CA LYS A 395 4.30 -4.06 -31.28
C LYS A 395 3.75 -3.81 -29.87
N TRP A 396 2.43 -3.56 -29.82
CA TRP A 396 1.68 -3.39 -28.58
C TRP A 396 1.93 -4.58 -27.65
N ARG A 397 2.48 -4.31 -26.47
CA ARG A 397 2.85 -5.34 -25.49
C ARG A 397 2.68 -4.81 -24.07
N PRO A 398 2.48 -5.67 -23.07
CA PRO A 398 2.44 -5.23 -21.68
C PRO A 398 3.82 -4.71 -21.24
N TRP A 399 3.82 -3.76 -20.32
CA TRP A 399 4.99 -3.42 -19.50
C TRP A 399 4.66 -3.67 -18.04
N MET A 400 5.65 -4.17 -17.30
CA MET A 400 5.44 -4.80 -16.00
C MET A 400 6.15 -4.00 -14.89
N ILE A 401 5.56 -3.98 -13.69
CA ILE A 401 6.23 -3.59 -12.44
C ILE A 401 6.00 -4.74 -11.46
N LEU A 402 7.08 -5.35 -10.94
CA LEU A 402 7.00 -6.48 -9.99
C LEU A 402 6.00 -7.55 -10.46
N ASP A 403 6.13 -7.97 -11.72
CA ASP A 403 5.28 -8.97 -12.39
C ASP A 403 3.78 -8.65 -12.51
N LYS A 404 3.37 -7.43 -12.17
CA LYS A 404 2.02 -6.91 -12.47
C LYS A 404 2.04 -6.09 -13.75
N VAL A 405 0.99 -6.22 -14.55
CA VAL A 405 0.79 -5.39 -15.75
C VAL A 405 0.57 -3.95 -15.31
N ALA A 406 1.62 -3.13 -15.42
CA ALA A 406 1.56 -1.70 -15.14
C ALA A 406 0.93 -0.92 -16.29
N GLY A 407 0.87 -1.53 -17.48
CA GLY A 407 0.10 -1.06 -18.62
C GLY A 407 0.60 -1.68 -19.91
N TYR A 408 0.39 -0.99 -21.04
CA TYR A 408 0.83 -1.47 -22.35
C TYR A 408 1.62 -0.40 -23.08
N THR A 409 2.58 -0.82 -23.88
CA THR A 409 3.48 0.08 -24.59
C THR A 409 3.67 -0.30 -26.05
N LYS A 410 4.04 0.70 -26.86
CA LYS A 410 4.34 0.59 -28.30
C LYS A 410 5.42 1.58 -28.67
N THR A 411 6.35 1.15 -29.53
CA THR A 411 7.46 2.01 -29.99
C THR A 411 7.42 2.17 -31.51
N TYR A 412 7.77 3.36 -31.97
CA TYR A 412 7.69 3.79 -33.37
C TYR A 412 9.08 4.15 -33.90
N ALA A 413 9.26 4.10 -35.22
CA ALA A 413 10.55 4.30 -35.88
C ALA A 413 11.15 5.71 -35.70
N ASN A 414 10.33 6.70 -35.37
CA ASN A 414 10.76 8.06 -35.01
C ASN A 414 11.27 8.18 -33.56
N LYS A 415 11.51 7.07 -32.85
CA LYS A 415 11.90 7.03 -31.42
C LYS A 415 10.81 7.51 -30.46
N MET A 416 9.56 7.57 -30.91
CA MET A 416 8.41 7.79 -30.03
C MET A 416 8.03 6.49 -29.33
N THR A 417 7.76 6.57 -28.03
CA THR A 417 7.15 5.48 -27.24
C THR A 417 5.79 5.96 -26.73
N PHE A 418 4.75 5.16 -26.92
CA PHE A 418 3.45 5.36 -26.28
C PHE A 418 3.26 4.32 -25.19
N ALA A 419 2.78 4.72 -24.01
CA ALA A 419 2.46 3.81 -22.91
C ALA A 419 1.10 4.14 -22.27
N THR A 420 0.29 3.13 -21.96
CA THR A 420 -0.80 3.29 -21.01
C THR A 420 -0.30 2.98 -19.61
N VAL A 421 -0.90 3.60 -18.61
CA VAL A 421 -0.65 3.32 -17.19
C VAL A 421 -1.96 2.84 -16.56
N LYS A 422 -1.94 1.63 -16.03
CA LYS A 422 -3.06 1.04 -15.30
C LYS A 422 -3.08 1.54 -13.87
N HIS A 423 -4.28 1.73 -13.32
CA HIS A 423 -4.45 1.97 -11.89
C HIS A 423 -3.99 0.71 -11.13
N ALA A 424 -2.80 0.78 -10.52
CA ALA A 424 -2.30 -0.28 -9.64
C ALA A 424 -2.89 -0.06 -8.24
N CYS A 425 -3.56 -1.07 -7.68
CA CYS A 425 -3.78 -1.12 -6.23
C CYS A 425 -2.41 -1.02 -5.55
N SER A 426 -2.19 0.06 -4.81
CA SER A 426 -1.12 0.19 -3.83
C SER A 426 -1.11 -1.08 -2.96
N ARG A 427 0.08 -1.64 -2.70
CA ARG A 427 0.23 -2.61 -1.60
C ARG A 427 -0.33 -1.95 -0.32
N SER A 428 -1.14 -2.68 0.42
CA SER A 428 -1.88 -2.19 1.58
C SER A 428 -1.03 -2.33 2.85
N THR A 429 0.15 -1.70 2.86
CA THR A 429 1.08 -1.74 3.99
C THR A 429 0.59 -0.82 5.13
N VAL A 430 0.44 -1.39 6.31
CA VAL A 430 0.06 -0.70 7.54
C VAL A 430 1.30 -0.14 8.22
N ARG A 431 1.47 1.19 8.20
CA ARG A 431 2.60 1.87 8.87
C ARG A 431 2.29 2.32 10.29
N TYR A 432 1.04 2.70 10.53
CA TYR A 432 0.55 3.16 11.83
C TYR A 432 -0.68 2.35 12.19
N LEU A 433 -0.66 1.77 13.38
CA LEU A 433 -1.73 0.91 13.86
C LEU A 433 -2.28 1.52 15.16
N PRO A 434 -3.59 1.89 15.23
CA PRO A 434 -4.15 2.48 16.44
C PRO A 434 -3.91 1.58 17.66
N GLY A 435 -3.64 2.19 18.80
CA GLY A 435 -3.19 1.48 20.01
C GLY A 435 -1.68 1.29 20.10
N PHE A 436 -0.94 1.28 18.99
CA PHE A 436 0.54 1.22 19.03
C PHE A 436 1.15 2.63 19.03
N GLN A 437 2.14 2.87 19.89
CA GLN A 437 2.81 4.18 19.96
C GLN A 437 3.86 4.32 18.85
N GLY A 438 3.56 5.17 17.85
CA GLY A 438 4.48 5.45 16.75
C GLY A 438 4.30 4.50 15.54
N PRO A 439 5.24 4.52 14.58
CA PRO A 439 5.22 3.58 13.46
C PRO A 439 5.54 2.16 13.93
N LEU A 440 4.96 1.16 13.27
CA LEU A 440 5.29 -0.24 13.53
C LEU A 440 6.78 -0.51 13.24
N PRO A 441 7.48 -1.29 14.09
CA PRO A 441 8.89 -1.61 13.89
C PRO A 441 9.14 -2.69 12.84
N PHE A 442 8.08 -3.20 12.22
CA PHE A 442 8.08 -4.23 11.18
C PHE A 442 7.06 -3.87 10.10
N GLU A 443 7.16 -4.52 8.93
CA GLU A 443 6.23 -4.33 7.83
C GLU A 443 5.02 -5.25 8.02
N LEU A 444 3.86 -4.64 8.26
CA LEU A 444 2.55 -5.31 8.30
C LEU A 444 1.82 -5.02 6.99
N GLU A 445 1.47 -6.05 6.24
CA GLU A 445 0.57 -5.97 5.10
C GLU A 445 -0.76 -6.63 5.45
N THR A 446 -1.86 -6.02 5.04
CA THR A 446 -3.20 -6.60 5.24
C THR A 446 -4.01 -6.54 3.96
N GLY A 447 -4.94 -7.47 3.79
CA GLY A 447 -5.87 -7.42 2.67
C GLY A 447 -6.67 -8.69 2.48
N TYR A 448 -7.35 -8.75 1.34
CA TYR A 448 -8.20 -9.87 0.94
C TYR A 448 -7.61 -10.63 -0.24
N ILE A 449 -7.75 -11.95 -0.20
CA ILE A 449 -7.57 -12.82 -1.36
C ILE A 449 -8.91 -13.51 -1.62
N GLY A 450 -9.44 -13.33 -2.83
CA GLY A 450 -10.60 -14.07 -3.32
C GLY A 450 -10.24 -15.53 -3.59
N VAL A 451 -11.12 -16.43 -3.16
CA VAL A 451 -11.03 -17.88 -3.35
C VAL A 451 -12.41 -18.45 -3.66
N GLY A 452 -12.45 -19.64 -4.27
CA GLY A 452 -13.66 -20.22 -4.86
C GLY A 452 -13.78 -19.89 -6.35
N GLU A 453 -14.59 -20.66 -7.07
CA GLU A 453 -14.68 -20.57 -8.54
C GLU A 453 -15.08 -19.17 -9.04
N ALA A 454 -15.84 -18.42 -8.24
CA ALA A 454 -16.29 -17.07 -8.55
C ALA A 454 -15.63 -16.01 -7.64
N GLU A 455 -14.55 -16.37 -6.93
CA GLU A 455 -13.98 -15.57 -5.84
C GLU A 455 -15.05 -15.16 -4.82
N GLU A 456 -15.99 -16.05 -4.54
CA GLU A 456 -17.11 -15.76 -3.66
C GLU A 456 -16.69 -15.59 -2.21
N ASP A 457 -15.62 -16.26 -1.77
CA ASP A 457 -15.07 -16.11 -0.42
C ASP A 457 -13.86 -15.19 -0.45
N GLN A 458 -13.87 -14.19 0.41
CA GLN A 458 -12.80 -13.20 0.56
C GLN A 458 -12.09 -13.46 1.89
N LEU A 459 -10.92 -14.10 1.83
CA LEU A 459 -10.15 -14.42 3.02
C LEU A 459 -9.20 -13.27 3.37
N PHE A 460 -9.34 -12.77 4.59
CA PHE A 460 -8.54 -11.69 5.14
C PHE A 460 -7.24 -12.23 5.75
N TYR A 461 -6.13 -11.57 5.44
CA TYR A 461 -4.83 -11.95 5.98
C TYR A 461 -4.08 -10.78 6.60
N TYR A 462 -3.21 -11.11 7.54
CA TYR A 462 -2.18 -10.25 8.09
C TYR A 462 -0.82 -10.87 7.75
N PHE A 463 -0.02 -10.18 6.96
CA PHE A 463 1.31 -10.64 6.57
C PHE A 463 2.38 -9.81 7.25
N ILE A 464 3.32 -10.48 7.92
CA ILE A 464 4.47 -9.85 8.56
C ILE A 464 5.74 -10.50 8.02
N LYS A 465 6.65 -9.65 7.54
CA LYS A 465 7.96 -10.08 7.06
C LYS A 465 8.84 -10.52 8.21
N SER A 466 9.76 -11.44 7.92
CA SER A 466 10.81 -11.82 8.87
C SER A 466 11.62 -10.59 9.29
N GLU A 467 11.95 -10.50 10.57
CA GLU A 467 12.81 -9.46 11.10
C GLU A 467 14.30 -9.73 10.83
N ARG A 468 14.63 -10.92 10.30
CA ARG A 468 16.01 -11.35 9.99
C ARG A 468 16.32 -11.21 8.49
N ASN A 469 15.87 -12.15 7.64
CA ASN A 469 16.04 -12.06 6.19
C ASN A 469 14.77 -12.54 5.47
N PRO A 470 13.82 -11.64 5.15
CA PRO A 470 12.56 -12.01 4.49
C PRO A 470 12.71 -12.82 3.21
N GLU A 471 13.76 -12.58 2.42
CA GLU A 471 13.96 -13.23 1.11
C GLU A 471 14.38 -14.69 1.23
N GLU A 472 15.05 -15.07 2.33
CA GLU A 472 15.56 -16.43 2.55
C GLU A 472 14.82 -17.19 3.66
N ASP A 473 14.27 -16.46 4.63
CA ASP A 473 13.61 -17.07 5.78
C ASP A 473 12.30 -17.77 5.38
N PRO A 474 11.94 -18.86 6.09
CA PRO A 474 10.73 -19.61 5.80
C PRO A 474 9.46 -18.74 5.74
N LEU A 475 8.54 -19.09 4.83
CA LEU A 475 7.19 -18.53 4.78
C LEU A 475 6.23 -19.48 5.48
N LEU A 476 5.52 -18.96 6.46
CA LEU A 476 4.55 -19.68 7.26
C LEU A 476 3.16 -19.15 6.99
N ILE A 477 2.19 -20.04 6.96
CA ILE A 477 0.79 -19.67 7.22
C ILE A 477 0.40 -20.14 8.61
N TRP A 478 -0.18 -19.25 9.41
CA TRP A 478 -0.69 -19.52 10.75
C TRP A 478 -2.22 -19.55 10.74
N LEU A 479 -2.77 -20.66 11.22
CA LEU A 479 -4.20 -20.89 11.37
C LEU A 479 -4.53 -21.10 12.84
N SER A 480 -5.22 -20.14 13.46
CA SER A 480 -5.84 -20.35 14.76
C SER A 480 -6.97 -21.38 14.65
N GLY A 481 -7.17 -22.16 15.72
CA GLY A 481 -8.19 -23.21 15.78
C GLY A 481 -9.64 -22.71 15.88
N GLY A 482 -10.48 -23.41 16.66
CA GLY A 482 -11.89 -23.10 16.81
C GLY A 482 -12.79 -24.33 16.60
N PRO A 483 -13.39 -24.53 15.41
CA PRO A 483 -13.27 -23.72 14.19
C PRO A 483 -13.93 -22.33 14.35
N GLY A 484 -13.58 -21.39 13.47
CA GLY A 484 -14.16 -20.05 13.46
C GLY A 484 -13.46 -19.01 14.35
N CYS A 485 -12.23 -19.28 14.83
CA CYS A 485 -11.44 -18.30 15.56
C CYS A 485 -10.46 -17.55 14.64
N SER A 486 -10.40 -16.22 14.80
CA SER A 486 -9.54 -15.35 14.02
C SER A 486 -8.06 -15.58 14.32
N SER A 487 -7.25 -15.63 13.27
CA SER A 487 -5.79 -15.73 13.33
C SER A 487 -5.13 -14.41 13.76
N LEU A 488 -5.89 -13.32 13.91
CA LEU A 488 -5.46 -12.16 14.68
C LEU A 488 -5.03 -12.57 16.11
N SER A 489 -5.59 -13.67 16.62
CA SER A 489 -5.16 -14.27 17.88
C SER A 489 -3.69 -14.68 17.88
N GLY A 490 -3.24 -15.31 16.79
CA GLY A 490 -1.83 -15.64 16.60
C GLY A 490 -0.94 -14.40 16.63
N LEU A 491 -1.37 -13.34 15.93
CA LEU A 491 -0.65 -12.09 15.78
C LEU A 491 -0.51 -11.30 17.10
N LEU A 492 -1.56 -11.26 17.93
CA LEU A 492 -1.63 -10.42 19.13
C LEU A 492 -1.41 -11.16 20.46
N PHE A 493 -1.59 -12.48 20.49
CA PHE A 493 -1.54 -13.24 21.74
C PHE A 493 -0.44 -14.29 21.76
N GLU A 494 -0.23 -14.98 20.65
CA GLU A 494 0.53 -16.23 20.66
C GLU A 494 1.97 -16.05 20.18
N ASN A 495 2.17 -15.85 18.88
CA ASN A 495 3.49 -15.93 18.25
C ASN A 495 3.81 -14.76 17.31
N GLY A 496 2.95 -13.74 17.25
CA GLY A 496 3.22 -12.51 16.51
C GLY A 496 4.02 -11.48 17.31
N PRO A 497 4.38 -10.35 16.67
CA PRO A 497 5.26 -9.34 17.25
C PRO A 497 4.55 -8.31 18.13
N LEU A 498 3.23 -8.43 18.32
CA LEU A 498 2.42 -7.49 19.09
C LEU A 498 1.69 -8.18 20.25
N SER A 499 1.37 -7.40 21.27
CA SER A 499 0.49 -7.80 22.35
C SER A 499 -0.27 -6.61 22.94
N PHE A 500 -1.36 -6.86 23.63
CA PHE A 500 -2.07 -5.79 24.35
C PHE A 500 -1.38 -5.44 25.66
N ASN A 501 -1.38 -4.15 26.00
CA ASN A 501 -1.07 -3.69 27.34
C ASN A 501 -2.29 -3.89 28.25
N ILE A 502 -2.25 -4.94 29.08
CA ILE A 502 -3.37 -5.36 29.94
C ILE A 502 -3.58 -4.40 31.13
N GLU A 503 -2.62 -3.52 31.42
CA GLU A 503 -2.68 -2.57 32.55
C GLU A 503 -3.28 -1.20 32.19
N SER A 504 -3.37 -0.87 30.90
CA SER A 504 -3.92 0.39 30.42
C SER A 504 -5.37 0.23 29.96
N ASP A 505 -6.32 0.36 30.88
CA ASP A 505 -7.74 0.45 30.54
C ASP A 505 -8.31 1.78 31.03
N ASN A 506 -8.11 2.82 30.22
CA ASN A 506 -8.52 4.19 30.52
C ASN A 506 -9.85 4.57 29.81
N GLY A 507 -10.49 3.64 29.10
CA GLY A 507 -11.68 3.89 28.27
C GLY A 507 -11.39 4.36 26.83
N ASP A 508 -10.12 4.43 26.43
CA ASP A 508 -9.66 4.70 25.06
C ASP A 508 -9.37 3.39 24.29
N ILE A 509 -9.03 3.48 22.99
CA ILE A 509 -8.63 2.31 22.17
C ILE A 509 -7.53 1.51 22.90
N PRO A 510 -7.67 0.17 23.03
CA PRO A 510 -6.68 -0.67 23.72
C PRO A 510 -5.27 -0.48 23.19
N SER A 511 -4.30 -0.32 24.10
CA SER A 511 -2.90 -0.08 23.74
C SER A 511 -2.16 -1.36 23.36
N LEU A 512 -1.27 -1.26 22.38
CA LEU A 512 -0.44 -2.33 21.84
C LEU A 512 1.04 -2.09 22.17
N VAL A 513 1.75 -3.17 22.45
CA VAL A 513 3.20 -3.20 22.73
C VAL A 513 3.87 -4.30 21.91
N SER A 514 5.17 -4.15 21.66
CA SER A 514 5.95 -5.21 20.99
C SER A 514 6.34 -6.33 21.94
N THR A 515 6.42 -7.55 21.42
CA THR A 515 6.97 -8.72 22.12
C THR A 515 8.30 -9.16 21.52
N THR A 516 9.19 -9.69 22.37
CA THR A 516 10.49 -10.24 21.97
C THR A 516 10.42 -11.70 21.54
N TYR A 517 9.31 -12.39 21.80
CA TYR A 517 9.17 -13.85 21.61
C TYR A 517 8.47 -14.23 20.29
N SER A 518 8.31 -13.27 19.38
CA SER A 518 7.66 -13.49 18.09
C SER A 518 8.38 -14.51 17.23
N TRP A 519 7.62 -15.33 16.51
CA TRP A 519 8.16 -16.21 15.47
C TRP A 519 8.65 -15.41 14.25
N THR A 520 8.21 -14.16 14.08
CA THR A 520 8.69 -13.26 13.02
C THR A 520 10.18 -12.97 13.11
N LYS A 521 10.85 -13.30 14.21
CA LYS A 521 12.31 -13.19 14.35
C LYS A 521 13.08 -14.08 13.37
N VAL A 522 12.47 -15.17 12.88
CA VAL A 522 13.13 -16.14 12.00
C VAL A 522 12.23 -16.63 10.85
N ALA A 523 11.08 -15.98 10.63
CA ALA A 523 10.09 -16.43 9.66
C ALA A 523 9.22 -15.28 9.13
N ASN A 524 8.82 -15.36 7.86
CA ASN A 524 7.71 -14.58 7.32
C ASN A 524 6.41 -15.28 7.68
N ILE A 525 5.39 -14.56 8.16
CA ILE A 525 4.16 -15.19 8.66
C ILE A 525 2.91 -14.54 8.08
N ILE A 526 2.05 -15.37 7.49
CA ILE A 526 0.69 -15.03 7.07
C ILE A 526 -0.28 -15.55 8.13
N TYR A 527 -0.89 -14.66 8.90
CA TYR A 527 -2.01 -14.99 9.76
C TYR A 527 -3.30 -14.93 8.93
N LEU A 528 -3.95 -16.07 8.72
CA LEU A 528 -5.11 -16.16 7.84
C LEU A 528 -6.40 -16.37 8.62
N ASP A 529 -7.36 -15.45 8.47
CA ASP A 529 -8.72 -15.66 8.98
C ASP A 529 -9.46 -16.62 8.04
N GLN A 530 -9.81 -17.81 8.53
CA GLN A 530 -10.55 -18.81 7.77
C GLN A 530 -11.39 -19.70 8.69
N PRO A 531 -12.53 -20.23 8.22
CA PRO A 531 -13.18 -20.00 6.92
C PRO A 531 -13.84 -18.62 6.81
N ALA A 532 -14.48 -18.31 5.67
CA ALA A 532 -15.32 -17.12 5.54
C ALA A 532 -16.36 -17.03 6.69
N GLY A 533 -16.54 -15.83 7.25
CA GLY A 533 -17.27 -15.60 8.51
C GLY A 533 -16.38 -15.55 9.76
N THR A 534 -15.11 -15.95 9.64
CA THR A 534 -14.12 -15.86 10.71
C THR A 534 -13.39 -14.53 10.65
N GLY A 535 -13.31 -13.82 11.78
CA GLY A 535 -12.60 -12.55 11.87
C GLY A 535 -13.08 -11.53 10.83
N PHE A 536 -12.19 -11.06 9.94
CA PHE A 536 -12.56 -10.13 8.86
C PHE A 536 -12.88 -10.82 7.53
N SER A 537 -12.74 -12.14 7.43
CA SER A 537 -13.06 -12.91 6.22
C SER A 537 -14.57 -13.02 6.02
N TYR A 538 -15.05 -12.87 4.79
CA TYR A 538 -16.48 -12.86 4.49
C TYR A 538 -16.77 -13.54 3.14
N SER A 539 -18.04 -13.88 2.92
CA SER A 539 -18.52 -14.37 1.62
C SER A 539 -19.38 -13.32 0.94
N ARG A 540 -19.17 -13.10 -0.36
CA ARG A 540 -19.98 -12.23 -1.22
C ARG A 540 -21.32 -12.86 -1.57
N ASN A 541 -21.45 -14.18 -1.42
CA ASN A 541 -22.66 -14.92 -1.73
C ASN A 541 -23.36 -15.34 -0.42
N PRO A 542 -24.52 -14.77 -0.06
CA PRO A 542 -25.28 -15.18 1.12
C PRO A 542 -25.88 -16.60 1.02
N LEU A 543 -25.79 -17.24 -0.16
CA LEU A 543 -26.12 -18.65 -0.40
C LEU A 543 -24.88 -19.54 -0.55
N ALA A 544 -23.70 -19.07 -0.17
CA ALA A 544 -22.47 -19.86 -0.25
C ALA A 544 -22.60 -21.18 0.53
N ASP A 545 -21.88 -22.20 0.05
CA ASP A 545 -21.87 -23.51 0.70
C ASP A 545 -21.42 -23.41 2.16
N ILE A 546 -22.07 -24.19 3.03
CA ILE A 546 -21.72 -24.31 4.44
C ILE A 546 -20.22 -24.64 4.56
N PRO A 547 -19.41 -23.83 5.29
CA PRO A 547 -18.01 -24.14 5.55
C PRO A 547 -17.80 -25.56 6.10
N SER A 548 -16.74 -26.24 5.69
CA SER A 548 -16.40 -27.59 6.16
C SER A 548 -14.89 -27.80 6.25
N ASP A 549 -14.43 -28.88 6.91
CA ASP A 549 -12.99 -29.18 7.02
C ASP A 549 -12.36 -29.35 5.63
N ILE A 550 -13.00 -30.15 4.76
CA ILE A 550 -12.54 -30.39 3.39
C ILE A 550 -12.57 -29.11 2.56
N ARG A 551 -13.65 -28.32 2.65
CA ARG A 551 -13.76 -27.05 1.89
C ARG A 551 -12.70 -26.05 2.35
N SER A 552 -12.49 -25.94 3.66
CA SER A 552 -11.46 -25.07 4.24
C SER A 552 -10.08 -25.45 3.73
N ALA A 553 -9.75 -26.75 3.68
CA ALA A 553 -8.47 -27.21 3.18
C ALA A 553 -8.21 -26.79 1.72
N LYS A 554 -9.23 -26.91 0.86
CA LYS A 554 -9.16 -26.50 -0.55
C LYS A 554 -9.04 -24.99 -0.72
N LEU A 555 -9.85 -24.21 -0.01
CA LEU A 555 -9.83 -22.75 -0.12
C LEU A 555 -8.54 -22.15 0.43
N VAL A 556 -7.96 -22.74 1.48
CA VAL A 556 -6.63 -22.32 1.97
C VAL A 556 -5.53 -22.68 0.98
N ASN A 557 -5.60 -23.85 0.32
CA ASN A 557 -4.68 -24.18 -0.77
C ASN A 557 -4.78 -23.15 -1.93
N GLU A 558 -6.00 -22.81 -2.35
CA GLU A 558 -6.23 -21.79 -3.37
C GLU A 558 -5.73 -20.41 -2.93
N PHE A 559 -5.97 -20.03 -1.67
CA PHE A 559 -5.43 -18.81 -1.08
C PHE A 559 -3.90 -18.75 -1.21
N VAL A 560 -3.20 -19.83 -0.86
CA VAL A 560 -1.72 -19.88 -0.93
C VAL A 560 -1.24 -19.63 -2.36
N HIS A 561 -1.84 -20.29 -3.35
CA HIS A 561 -1.48 -20.06 -4.76
C HIS A 561 -1.80 -18.64 -5.23
N ASN A 562 -2.99 -18.12 -4.91
CA ASN A 562 -3.40 -16.77 -5.29
C ASN A 562 -2.55 -15.69 -4.59
N TRP A 563 -2.15 -15.94 -3.35
CA TRP A 563 -1.28 -15.05 -2.57
C TRP A 563 0.15 -15.05 -3.12
N LEU A 564 0.75 -16.22 -3.38
CA LEU A 564 2.08 -16.34 -3.98
C LEU A 564 2.12 -15.75 -5.41
N ALA A 565 1.04 -15.86 -6.17
CA ALA A 565 0.92 -15.17 -7.46
C ALA A 565 0.99 -13.63 -7.34
N LYS A 566 0.56 -13.07 -6.19
CA LYS A 566 0.67 -11.64 -5.88
C LYS A 566 1.99 -11.26 -5.20
N HIS A 567 2.72 -12.24 -4.67
CA HIS A 567 3.99 -12.09 -3.95
C HIS A 567 5.04 -13.09 -4.48
N PRO A 568 5.43 -12.98 -5.77
CA PRO A 568 6.32 -13.95 -6.39
C PRO A 568 7.70 -14.02 -5.73
N GLU A 569 8.11 -12.98 -5.00
CA GLU A 569 9.33 -12.97 -4.21
C GLU A 569 9.41 -14.11 -3.16
N TYR A 570 8.28 -14.68 -2.74
CA TYR A 570 8.26 -15.77 -1.76
C TYR A 570 8.14 -17.18 -2.35
N TYR A 571 8.10 -17.36 -3.69
CA TYR A 571 7.96 -18.69 -4.30
C TYR A 571 9.07 -19.67 -3.90
N SER A 572 10.30 -19.16 -3.72
CA SER A 572 11.46 -19.96 -3.36
C SER A 572 11.57 -20.23 -1.86
N ASN A 573 10.84 -19.50 -1.02
CA ASN A 573 10.97 -19.62 0.42
C ASN A 573 10.47 -20.99 0.90
N PRO A 574 11.19 -21.64 1.84
CA PRO A 574 10.68 -22.82 2.54
C PRO A 574 9.27 -22.57 3.11
N PHE A 575 8.26 -23.26 2.59
CA PHE A 575 6.87 -23.04 2.97
C PHE A 575 6.39 -24.05 4.02
N TYR A 576 5.77 -23.56 5.09
CA TYR A 576 5.22 -24.36 6.18
C TYR A 576 3.77 -23.98 6.49
N VAL A 577 2.95 -24.99 6.73
CA VAL A 577 1.57 -24.79 7.23
C VAL A 577 1.58 -24.98 8.74
N THR A 578 1.08 -23.99 9.49
CA THR A 578 1.17 -23.98 10.95
C THR A 578 -0.16 -23.63 11.60
N GLY A 579 -0.39 -24.11 12.83
CA GLY A 579 -1.58 -23.77 13.59
C GLY A 579 -1.67 -24.46 14.93
N ASN A 580 -2.78 -24.26 15.64
CA ASN A 580 -3.02 -24.85 16.95
C ASN A 580 -4.44 -25.43 17.09
N SER A 581 -4.66 -26.24 18.13
CA SER A 581 -6.00 -26.70 18.51
C SER A 581 -6.72 -27.42 17.36
N TYR A 582 -7.92 -26.97 16.98
CA TYR A 582 -8.70 -27.49 15.86
C TYR A 582 -7.94 -27.50 14.52
N SER A 583 -6.92 -26.66 14.35
CA SER A 583 -6.05 -26.69 13.17
C SER A 583 -5.33 -28.03 13.00
N GLY A 584 -5.26 -28.87 14.05
CA GLY A 584 -4.81 -30.26 13.94
C GLY A 584 -5.64 -31.13 12.98
N ILE A 585 -6.89 -30.74 12.67
CA ILE A 585 -7.73 -31.40 11.67
C ILE A 585 -7.41 -30.90 10.26
N VAL A 586 -7.42 -29.57 10.06
CA VAL A 586 -7.33 -28.96 8.71
C VAL A 586 -5.91 -28.80 8.19
N VAL A 587 -4.90 -28.56 9.03
CA VAL A 587 -3.50 -28.35 8.57
C VAL A 587 -2.96 -29.59 7.84
N PRO A 588 -3.07 -30.82 8.36
CA PRO A 588 -2.63 -32.01 7.62
C PRO A 588 -3.36 -32.19 6.29
N ALA A 589 -4.65 -31.81 6.22
CA ALA A 589 -5.41 -31.84 4.98
C ALA A 589 -4.92 -30.80 3.97
N ILE A 590 -4.65 -29.56 4.41
CA ILE A 590 -4.08 -28.48 3.57
C ILE A 590 -2.73 -28.90 2.99
N VAL A 591 -1.84 -29.45 3.83
CA VAL A 591 -0.53 -29.95 3.39
C VAL A 591 -0.70 -31.02 2.31
N GLN A 592 -1.68 -31.91 2.47
CA GLN A 592 -1.95 -32.93 1.47
C GLN A 592 -2.51 -32.34 0.16
N GLU A 593 -3.40 -31.35 0.23
CA GLU A 593 -3.92 -30.64 -0.96
C GLU A 593 -2.78 -29.95 -1.74
N ILE A 594 -1.93 -29.17 -1.06
CA ILE A 594 -0.76 -28.52 -1.67
C ILE A 594 0.19 -29.56 -2.30
N SER A 595 0.46 -30.66 -1.58
CA SER A 595 1.33 -31.74 -2.07
C SER A 595 0.77 -32.39 -3.34
N ASN A 596 -0.53 -32.68 -3.37
CA ASN A 596 -1.20 -33.25 -4.53
C ASN A 596 -1.15 -32.30 -5.73
N GLU A 597 -1.40 -31.00 -5.52
CA GLU A 597 -1.36 -30.00 -6.60
C GLU A 597 0.05 -29.72 -7.13
N ASN A 598 1.06 -29.74 -6.26
CA ASN A 598 2.47 -29.67 -6.68
C ASN A 598 2.86 -30.79 -7.67
N GLY A 599 2.14 -31.91 -7.66
CA GLY A 599 2.32 -33.01 -8.61
C GLY A 599 1.66 -32.82 -9.98
N LEU A 600 0.86 -31.77 -10.17
CA LEU A 600 0.17 -31.46 -11.43
C LEU A 600 1.01 -30.47 -12.26
N CYS A 601 1.11 -30.67 -13.58
CA CYS A 601 1.70 -29.65 -14.44
C CYS A 601 0.86 -28.37 -14.32
N CYS A 602 1.47 -27.23 -14.55
CA CYS A 602 0.75 -26.03 -14.95
C CYS A 602 0.23 -25.13 -13.81
N LYS A 603 0.50 -25.44 -12.53
CA LYS A 603 0.50 -24.46 -11.42
C LYS A 603 1.94 -24.20 -10.90
N PRO A 604 2.28 -22.98 -10.46
CA PRO A 604 3.56 -22.70 -9.82
C PRO A 604 3.75 -23.57 -8.57
N LEU A 605 4.92 -24.22 -8.46
CA LEU A 605 5.25 -25.11 -7.35
C LEU A 605 5.35 -24.31 -6.05
N VAL A 606 4.62 -24.74 -5.01
CA VAL A 606 4.84 -24.25 -3.64
C VAL A 606 6.00 -25.02 -3.05
N ASN A 607 7.03 -24.34 -2.54
CA ASN A 607 8.19 -24.98 -1.90
C ASN A 607 7.84 -25.54 -0.50
N LEU A 608 6.86 -26.43 -0.43
CA LEU A 608 6.33 -27.03 0.80
C LEU A 608 7.37 -27.93 1.47
N GLN A 609 7.73 -27.60 2.71
CA GLN A 609 8.75 -28.31 3.50
C GLN A 609 8.18 -29.10 4.68
N GLY A 610 7.04 -28.68 5.23
CA GLY A 610 6.51 -29.30 6.43
C GLY A 610 5.35 -28.57 7.07
N TYR A 611 5.04 -28.96 8.31
CA TYR A 611 3.99 -28.33 9.11
C TYR A 611 4.28 -28.36 10.60
N VAL A 612 3.69 -27.42 11.34
CA VAL A 612 3.87 -27.25 12.79
C VAL A 612 2.50 -27.18 13.47
N LEU A 613 2.30 -27.95 14.54
CA LEU A 613 1.04 -28.01 15.26
C LEU A 613 1.23 -27.95 16.78
N GLY A 614 0.56 -26.98 17.40
CA GLY A 614 0.47 -26.82 18.84
C GLY A 614 -0.83 -27.37 19.40
N ASN A 615 -0.75 -28.24 20.41
CA ASN A 615 -1.89 -28.86 21.09
C ASN A 615 -3.00 -29.34 20.13
N PRO A 616 -2.66 -30.15 19.10
CA PRO A 616 -3.58 -30.41 18.00
C PRO A 616 -4.69 -31.40 18.36
N VAL A 617 -5.93 -31.03 18.03
CA VAL A 617 -7.05 -31.99 17.93
C VAL A 617 -6.86 -32.77 16.64
N THR A 618 -6.68 -34.09 16.74
CA THR A 618 -6.47 -34.97 15.56
C THR A 618 -7.50 -36.08 15.42
N ASP A 619 -8.26 -36.37 16.47
CA ASP A 619 -9.25 -37.45 16.52
C ASP A 619 -10.34 -37.11 17.55
N PHE A 620 -11.55 -36.81 17.07
CA PHE A 620 -12.66 -36.44 17.96
C PHE A 620 -13.12 -37.56 18.87
N ASP A 621 -13.05 -38.80 18.39
CA ASP A 621 -13.63 -39.93 19.10
C ASP A 621 -12.69 -40.42 20.21
N ASN A 622 -11.38 -40.12 20.10
CA ASN A 622 -10.37 -40.63 21.03
C ASN A 622 -9.75 -39.57 21.95
N ASN A 623 -9.67 -38.29 21.55
CA ASN A 623 -8.94 -37.27 22.31
C ASN A 623 -9.46 -37.13 23.76
N ASP A 624 -10.78 -37.12 23.93
CA ASP A 624 -11.41 -36.93 25.24
C ASP A 624 -11.21 -38.12 26.20
N ASN A 625 -10.97 -39.33 25.69
CA ASN A 625 -10.67 -40.49 26.55
C ASN A 625 -9.36 -40.32 27.34
N TRP A 626 -8.45 -39.46 26.88
CA TRP A 626 -7.17 -39.22 27.54
C TRP A 626 -7.24 -38.22 28.70
N ARG A 627 -8.38 -37.55 28.92
CA ARG A 627 -8.57 -36.59 30.02
C ARG A 627 -8.53 -37.26 31.39
N ILE A 628 -9.04 -38.48 31.52
CA ILE A 628 -9.01 -39.26 32.77
C ILE A 628 -7.59 -39.74 33.11
N PRO A 629 -6.84 -40.42 32.20
CA PRO A 629 -5.44 -40.74 32.43
C PRO A 629 -4.57 -39.52 32.74
N PHE A 630 -4.84 -38.39 32.06
CA PHE A 630 -4.18 -37.12 32.34
C PHE A 630 -4.49 -36.63 33.76
N ALA A 631 -5.77 -36.57 34.13
CA ALA A 631 -6.19 -36.12 35.46
C ALA A 631 -5.58 -36.96 36.57
N HIS A 632 -5.48 -38.29 36.38
CA HIS A 632 -4.75 -39.15 37.30
C HIS A 632 -3.24 -38.80 37.35
N GLY A 633 -2.60 -38.61 36.20
CA GLY A 633 -1.18 -38.22 36.11
C GLY A 633 -0.87 -36.86 36.76
N MET A 634 -1.85 -35.96 36.81
CA MET A 634 -1.76 -34.65 37.47
C MET A 634 -2.30 -34.63 38.90
N ALA A 635 -2.63 -35.80 39.47
CA ALA A 635 -3.18 -35.96 40.82
C ALA A 635 -4.50 -35.19 41.05
N LEU A 636 -5.33 -35.04 40.01
CA LEU A 636 -6.65 -34.40 40.06
C LEU A 636 -7.76 -35.39 40.46
N ILE A 637 -7.51 -36.70 40.35
CA ILE A 637 -8.36 -37.79 40.84
C ILE A 637 -7.52 -38.80 41.62
N SER A 638 -8.16 -39.57 42.52
CA SER A 638 -7.47 -40.61 43.29
C SER A 638 -7.16 -41.86 42.46
N ASP A 639 -6.16 -42.64 42.89
CA ASP A 639 -5.85 -43.94 42.25
C ASP A 639 -7.05 -44.89 42.34
N GLU A 640 -7.81 -44.89 43.46
CA GLU A 640 -9.01 -45.72 43.59
C GLU A 640 -10.04 -45.41 42.51
N ASN A 641 -10.34 -44.12 42.30
CA ASN A 641 -11.27 -43.69 41.25
C ASN A 641 -10.73 -44.05 39.86
N TYR A 642 -9.44 -43.84 39.59
CA TYR A 642 -8.82 -44.19 38.32
C TYR A 642 -8.83 -45.70 38.03
N GLN A 643 -8.52 -46.55 39.02
CA GLN A 643 -8.57 -48.01 38.88
C GLN A 643 -10.00 -48.49 38.63
N LEU A 644 -11.00 -47.89 39.29
CA LEU A 644 -12.42 -48.17 39.04
C LEU A 644 -12.79 -47.80 37.61
N LEU A 645 -12.52 -46.56 37.18
CA LEU A 645 -12.72 -46.09 35.80
C LEU A 645 -12.10 -47.04 34.78
N ARG A 646 -10.83 -47.43 34.97
CA ARG A 646 -10.12 -48.34 34.06
C ARG A 646 -10.79 -49.71 33.96
N ARG A 647 -11.27 -50.27 35.08
CA ARG A 647 -11.90 -51.60 35.12
C ARG A 647 -13.33 -51.57 34.59
N SER A 648 -14.14 -50.59 35.00
CA SER A 648 -15.56 -50.49 34.67
C SER A 648 -15.80 -49.98 33.25
N CYS A 649 -15.06 -48.96 32.82
CA CYS A 649 -15.22 -48.31 31.52
C CYS A 649 -14.34 -48.91 30.41
N ARG A 650 -13.33 -49.72 30.76
CA ARG A 650 -12.43 -50.42 29.82
C ARG A 650 -11.76 -49.50 28.79
N GLY A 651 -11.48 -48.24 29.16
CA GLY A 651 -10.82 -47.27 28.31
C GLY A 651 -11.73 -46.44 27.40
N ASN A 652 -13.04 -46.68 27.40
CA ASN A 652 -14.02 -45.81 26.75
C ASN A 652 -14.83 -45.07 27.81
N TYR A 653 -14.46 -43.81 28.04
CA TYR A 653 -15.02 -42.98 29.11
C TYR A 653 -16.08 -41.99 28.61
N ILE A 654 -16.08 -41.72 27.31
CA ILE A 654 -16.94 -40.69 26.69
C ILE A 654 -18.26 -41.29 26.22
N ILE A 655 -18.22 -42.47 25.61
CA ILE A 655 -19.41 -43.22 25.19
C ILE A 655 -19.56 -44.43 26.12
N ALA A 656 -19.81 -44.16 27.40
CA ALA A 656 -20.09 -45.21 28.37
C ALA A 656 -21.45 -45.86 28.07
N ASP A 657 -21.52 -47.19 28.15
CA ASP A 657 -22.78 -47.94 28.05
C ASP A 657 -23.79 -47.41 29.10
N PRO A 658 -24.98 -46.93 28.70
CA PRO A 658 -26.00 -46.43 29.62
C PRO A 658 -26.42 -47.44 30.70
N LEU A 659 -26.21 -48.74 30.44
CA LEU A 659 -26.50 -49.82 31.38
C LEU A 659 -25.34 -50.13 32.34
N ASN A 660 -24.14 -49.59 32.09
CA ASN A 660 -22.96 -49.75 32.92
C ASN A 660 -22.92 -48.71 34.05
N THR A 661 -23.74 -48.93 35.07
CA THR A 661 -23.91 -48.00 36.21
C THR A 661 -22.62 -47.73 36.96
N ASP A 662 -21.71 -48.71 37.03
CA ASP A 662 -20.41 -48.56 37.70
C ASP A 662 -19.48 -47.61 36.95
N CYS A 663 -19.44 -47.70 35.62
CA CYS A 663 -18.69 -46.76 34.80
C CYS A 663 -19.26 -45.35 34.91
N LEU A 664 -20.58 -45.19 34.73
CA LEU A 664 -21.26 -43.89 34.82
C LEU A 664 -21.04 -43.20 36.16
N LYS A 665 -21.11 -43.96 37.27
CA LYS A 665 -20.84 -43.42 38.61
C LYS A 665 -19.39 -42.94 38.75
N SER A 666 -18.44 -43.70 38.23
CA SER A 666 -17.01 -43.37 38.31
C SER A 666 -16.66 -42.16 37.43
N VAL A 667 -17.27 -42.05 36.25
CA VAL A 667 -17.14 -40.89 35.35
C VAL A 667 -17.71 -39.63 36.01
N LYS A 668 -18.90 -39.74 36.63
CA LYS A 668 -19.49 -38.62 37.37
C LYS A 668 -18.62 -38.14 38.53
N GLU A 669 -17.93 -39.05 39.22
CA GLU A 669 -16.98 -38.68 40.27
C GLU A 669 -15.77 -37.92 39.69
N PHE A 670 -15.22 -38.38 38.56
CA PHE A 670 -14.21 -37.63 37.82
C PHE A 670 -14.70 -36.23 37.43
N GLU A 671 -15.90 -36.11 36.84
CA GLU A 671 -16.49 -34.83 36.45
C GLU A 671 -16.62 -33.88 37.64
N ASN A 672 -17.03 -34.39 38.81
CA ASN A 672 -17.11 -33.60 40.03
C ASN A 672 -15.73 -33.09 40.47
N CYS A 673 -14.70 -33.94 40.45
CA CYS A 673 -13.32 -33.57 40.81
C CYS A 673 -12.77 -32.45 39.93
N VAL A 674 -13.04 -32.49 38.62
CA VAL A 674 -12.49 -31.51 37.66
C VAL A 674 -13.44 -30.35 37.37
N SER A 675 -14.65 -30.34 37.93
CA SER A 675 -15.68 -29.33 37.67
C SER A 675 -15.25 -27.89 37.97
N GLY A 676 -14.30 -27.69 38.89
CA GLY A 676 -13.76 -26.39 39.26
C GLY A 676 -12.53 -25.94 38.48
N LEU A 677 -11.99 -26.77 37.57
CA LEU A 677 -10.74 -26.49 36.87
C LEU A 677 -10.97 -25.75 35.55
N ASP A 678 -9.98 -24.93 35.20
CA ASP A 678 -9.74 -24.56 33.81
C ASP A 678 -9.13 -25.75 33.08
N VAL A 679 -9.81 -26.24 32.07
CA VAL A 679 -9.39 -27.42 31.31
C VAL A 679 -8.30 -27.10 30.28
N THR A 680 -8.16 -25.84 29.88
CA THR A 680 -7.13 -25.38 28.93
C THR A 680 -5.80 -25.08 29.63
N TYR A 681 -5.84 -24.78 30.93
CA TYR A 681 -4.65 -24.65 31.78
C TYR A 681 -4.99 -24.97 33.25
N ILE A 682 -4.68 -26.19 33.69
CA ILE A 682 -5.17 -26.70 34.98
C ILE A 682 -4.63 -25.99 36.23
N LEU A 683 -3.57 -25.19 36.11
CA LEU A 683 -3.05 -24.35 37.21
C LEU A 683 -3.68 -22.95 37.23
N GLY A 684 -4.50 -22.64 36.23
CA GLY A 684 -5.21 -21.37 36.08
C GLY A 684 -6.44 -21.27 36.98
N LEU A 685 -6.89 -20.04 37.19
CA LEU A 685 -8.18 -19.78 37.83
C LEU A 685 -9.29 -20.02 36.81
N LYS A 686 -10.24 -20.91 37.11
CA LYS A 686 -11.44 -21.07 36.30
C LYS A 686 -12.25 -19.78 36.30
N TYR A 687 -12.23 -19.07 35.18
CA TYR A 687 -13.06 -17.89 34.94
C TYR A 687 -14.17 -18.27 33.95
N VAL A 688 -15.43 -18.11 34.34
CA VAL A 688 -16.57 -18.38 33.45
C VAL A 688 -17.04 -17.04 32.89
N ASN A 689 -16.63 -16.72 31.65
CA ASN A 689 -17.21 -15.61 30.91
C ASN A 689 -18.52 -16.08 30.23
N ALA A 690 -19.59 -15.30 30.33
CA ALA A 690 -20.87 -15.58 29.69
C ALA A 690 -20.79 -15.53 28.15
N SER A 691 -19.79 -14.83 27.59
CA SER A 691 -19.63 -14.62 26.14
C SER A 691 -18.66 -15.58 25.45
N ASP A 692 -17.71 -16.20 26.19
CA ASP A 692 -16.82 -17.24 25.66
C ASP A 692 -16.37 -18.19 26.80
N PRO A 693 -16.90 -19.42 26.87
CA PRO A 693 -16.61 -20.37 27.95
C PRO A 693 -15.20 -20.97 27.91
N TYR A 694 -14.39 -20.67 26.89
CA TYR A 694 -13.01 -21.19 26.74
C TYR A 694 -11.92 -20.16 27.07
N VAL A 695 -12.31 -18.97 27.52
CA VAL A 695 -11.38 -17.91 27.91
C VAL A 695 -11.12 -18.01 29.40
N SER A 696 -9.92 -18.44 29.75
CA SER A 696 -9.77 -19.28 30.94
C SER A 696 -8.78 -18.76 31.98
N ASN A 697 -8.29 -17.53 31.78
CA ASN A 697 -7.44 -16.79 32.69
C ASN A 697 -7.80 -15.28 32.60
N PRO A 698 -7.80 -14.51 33.71
CA PRO A 698 -8.05 -13.07 33.70
C PRO A 698 -7.23 -12.26 32.67
N SER A 699 -6.00 -12.68 32.34
CA SER A 699 -5.16 -12.05 31.32
C SER A 699 -5.64 -12.36 29.91
N GLU A 700 -5.86 -13.63 29.55
CA GLU A 700 -6.45 -13.99 28.25
C GLU A 700 -7.85 -13.41 28.07
N HIS A 701 -8.63 -13.30 29.16
CA HIS A 701 -9.93 -12.64 29.15
C HIS A 701 -9.83 -11.17 28.80
N ARG A 702 -8.94 -10.44 29.47
CA ARG A 702 -8.72 -9.04 29.15
C ARG A 702 -8.21 -8.85 27.73
N MET A 703 -7.28 -9.69 27.28
CA MET A 703 -6.80 -9.67 25.89
C MET A 703 -7.91 -9.95 24.88
N SER A 704 -8.81 -10.91 25.18
CA SER A 704 -9.96 -11.21 24.33
C SER A 704 -10.94 -10.03 24.26
N VAL A 705 -11.26 -9.40 25.40
CA VAL A 705 -12.12 -8.22 25.46
C VAL A 705 -11.48 -7.04 24.72
N GLN A 706 -10.21 -6.77 25.00
CA GLN A 706 -9.43 -5.73 24.32
C GLN A 706 -9.37 -5.97 22.82
N SER A 707 -9.22 -7.21 22.35
CA SER A 707 -9.25 -7.51 20.92
C SER A 707 -10.59 -7.25 20.26
N ASN A 708 -11.70 -7.59 20.92
CA ASN A 708 -13.03 -7.28 20.40
C ASN A 708 -13.25 -5.77 20.33
N CYS A 709 -12.89 -5.03 21.38
CA CYS A 709 -12.99 -3.56 21.39
C CYS A 709 -12.09 -2.93 20.30
N TRP A 710 -10.86 -3.41 20.19
CA TRP A 710 -9.86 -2.88 19.27
C TRP A 710 -10.20 -3.18 17.81
N ALA A 711 -10.50 -4.44 17.47
CA ALA A 711 -10.80 -4.84 16.09
C ALA A 711 -12.11 -4.25 15.56
N ASN A 712 -13.05 -3.89 16.44
CA ASN A 712 -14.30 -3.22 16.06
C ASN A 712 -14.19 -1.69 15.99
N ASP A 713 -13.09 -1.09 16.44
CA ASP A 713 -12.88 0.34 16.30
C ASP A 713 -12.73 0.73 14.81
N GLU A 714 -13.46 1.77 14.38
CA GLU A 714 -13.45 2.17 12.96
C GLU A 714 -12.07 2.63 12.47
N SER A 715 -11.26 3.23 13.35
CA SER A 715 -9.91 3.67 13.00
C SER A 715 -8.99 2.46 12.80
N VAL A 716 -9.16 1.40 13.60
CA VAL A 716 -8.43 0.14 13.46
C VAL A 716 -8.84 -0.56 12.17
N ARG A 717 -10.13 -0.72 11.91
CA ARG A 717 -10.64 -1.34 10.67
C ARG A 717 -10.13 -0.61 9.43
N ARG A 718 -10.10 0.73 9.47
CA ARG A 718 -9.52 1.54 8.39
C ARG A 718 -8.03 1.34 8.24
N ALA A 719 -7.27 1.32 9.34
CA ALA A 719 -5.82 1.10 9.33
C ALA A 719 -5.46 -0.29 8.79
N LEU A 720 -6.27 -1.31 9.10
CA LEU A 720 -6.13 -2.68 8.60
C LEU A 720 -6.72 -2.87 7.19
N HIS A 721 -7.25 -1.83 6.56
CA HIS A 721 -7.85 -1.91 5.22
C HIS A 721 -9.04 -2.89 5.13
N VAL A 722 -9.80 -3.03 6.21
CA VAL A 722 -11.03 -3.84 6.24
C VAL A 722 -12.10 -3.14 5.40
N GLU A 723 -12.72 -3.88 4.49
CA GLU A 723 -13.73 -3.33 3.58
C GLU A 723 -14.98 -2.90 4.37
N LYS A 724 -15.41 -1.64 4.21
CA LYS A 724 -16.54 -1.10 4.97
C LYS A 724 -17.82 -1.85 4.60
N GLY A 725 -18.51 -2.38 5.61
CA GLY A 725 -19.76 -3.13 5.45
C GLY A 725 -19.57 -4.60 5.06
N SER A 726 -18.34 -5.10 4.94
CA SER A 726 -18.05 -6.52 4.67
C SER A 726 -18.42 -7.44 5.84
N ILE A 727 -18.12 -7.00 7.05
CA ILE A 727 -18.44 -7.69 8.31
C ILE A 727 -19.09 -6.68 9.26
N GLY A 728 -20.12 -7.10 9.98
CA GLY A 728 -20.79 -6.27 11.01
C GLY A 728 -19.88 -6.08 12.22
N GLU A 729 -19.95 -7.02 13.16
CA GLU A 729 -19.11 -7.09 14.35
C GLU A 729 -18.01 -8.15 14.15
N TRP A 730 -16.76 -7.78 14.41
CA TRP A 730 -15.66 -8.72 14.52
C TRP A 730 -15.76 -9.47 15.85
N LEU A 731 -15.65 -10.79 15.80
CA LEU A 731 -15.60 -11.66 16.96
C LEU A 731 -14.30 -12.47 16.93
N ARG A 732 -13.61 -12.58 18.08
CA ARG A 732 -12.43 -13.44 18.20
C ARG A 732 -12.71 -14.87 17.75
N CYS A 733 -13.86 -15.43 18.15
CA CYS A 733 -14.32 -16.75 17.74
C CYS A 733 -15.82 -16.71 17.45
N TYR A 734 -16.21 -16.92 16.20
CA TYR A 734 -17.62 -17.02 15.81
C TYR A 734 -18.10 -18.47 15.96
N ARG A 735 -18.59 -18.83 17.16
CA ARG A 735 -18.96 -20.22 17.50
C ARG A 735 -20.27 -20.69 16.87
N GLU A 736 -21.14 -19.77 16.48
CA GLU A 736 -22.42 -20.08 15.84
C GLU A 736 -22.32 -20.24 14.32
N ILE A 737 -21.09 -20.20 13.78
CA ILE A 737 -20.86 -20.46 12.37
C ILE A 737 -21.41 -21.85 12.00
N PRO A 738 -22.29 -21.96 10.98
CA PRO A 738 -22.75 -23.25 10.51
C PRO A 738 -21.57 -23.95 9.83
N TYR A 739 -20.88 -24.82 10.58
CA TYR A 739 -19.68 -25.53 10.13
C TYR A 739 -19.91 -27.03 10.09
N LYS A 740 -19.47 -27.67 9.02
CA LYS A 740 -19.58 -29.13 8.83
C LYS A 740 -18.25 -29.80 9.15
N PHE A 741 -18.27 -30.62 10.19
CA PHE A 741 -17.17 -31.46 10.67
C PHE A 741 -17.08 -32.75 9.84
N ASP A 742 -16.48 -32.69 8.65
CA ASP A 742 -16.41 -33.80 7.69
C ASP A 742 -15.07 -34.56 7.67
N ILE A 743 -14.07 -34.13 8.45
CA ILE A 743 -12.88 -34.92 8.77
C ILE A 743 -12.93 -35.39 10.23
N ARG A 744 -13.23 -36.68 10.43
CA ARG A 744 -13.32 -37.29 11.78
C ARG A 744 -11.97 -37.50 12.47
N SER A 745 -10.94 -37.81 11.67
CA SER A 745 -9.57 -38.02 12.15
C SER A 745 -8.58 -37.57 11.10
N SER A 746 -7.60 -36.77 11.50
CA SER A 746 -6.51 -36.28 10.62
C SER A 746 -5.27 -37.19 10.64
N VAL A 747 -5.27 -38.25 11.45
CA VAL A 747 -4.17 -39.25 11.53
C VAL A 747 -3.81 -39.85 10.15
N PRO A 748 -4.76 -40.20 9.27
CA PRO A 748 -4.44 -40.67 7.92
C PRO A 748 -3.69 -39.62 7.07
N TYR A 749 -4.03 -38.35 7.22
CA TYR A 749 -3.34 -37.25 6.53
C TYR A 749 -1.91 -37.08 7.04
N HIS A 750 -1.70 -37.15 8.36
CA HIS A 750 -0.35 -37.17 8.95
C HIS A 750 0.52 -38.29 8.38
N LYS A 751 -0.05 -39.50 8.24
CA LYS A 751 0.64 -40.64 7.63
C LYS A 751 0.99 -40.38 6.17
N ASN A 752 0.04 -39.89 5.36
CA ASN A 752 0.26 -39.58 3.96
C ASN A 752 1.35 -38.52 3.77
N ASN A 753 1.28 -37.42 4.52
CA ASN A 753 2.27 -36.35 4.46
C ASN A 753 3.67 -36.82 4.89
N SER A 754 3.73 -37.71 5.89
CA SER A 754 4.98 -38.34 6.32
C SER A 754 5.60 -39.22 5.22
N ILE A 755 4.79 -39.96 4.46
CA ILE A 755 5.26 -40.78 3.33
C ILE A 755 5.85 -39.92 2.21
N GLN A 756 5.28 -38.73 1.98
CA GLN A 756 5.81 -37.75 1.02
C GLN A 756 7.10 -37.04 1.52
N GLY A 757 7.54 -37.30 2.77
CA GLY A 757 8.79 -36.78 3.32
C GLY A 757 8.67 -35.43 4.01
N TYR A 758 7.47 -34.89 4.19
CA TYR A 758 7.29 -33.60 4.87
C TYR A 758 7.59 -33.70 6.36
N ARG A 759 8.48 -32.82 6.83
CA ARG A 759 8.90 -32.73 8.23
C ARG A 759 7.78 -32.14 9.10
N SER A 760 7.66 -32.58 10.35
CA SER A 760 6.66 -32.01 11.27
C SER A 760 7.18 -31.75 12.68
N LEU A 761 6.69 -30.66 13.29
CA LEU A 761 6.81 -30.38 14.71
C LEU A 761 5.43 -30.45 15.33
N ILE A 762 5.25 -31.39 16.25
CA ILE A 762 4.06 -31.49 17.07
C ILE A 762 4.46 -31.13 18.49
N PHE A 763 3.79 -30.18 19.11
CA PHE A 763 4.05 -29.84 20.49
C PHE A 763 2.78 -29.73 21.33
N SER A 764 2.91 -29.99 22.63
CA SER A 764 1.79 -29.91 23.59
C SER A 764 2.22 -29.24 24.88
N GLY A 765 1.40 -28.33 25.39
CA GLY A 765 1.51 -27.89 26.78
C GLY A 765 1.13 -29.04 27.73
N ASP A 766 1.98 -29.32 28.72
CA ASP A 766 1.75 -30.45 29.63
C ASP A 766 0.70 -30.18 30.72
N HIS A 767 0.11 -28.98 30.76
CA HIS A 767 -1.01 -28.60 31.64
C HIS A 767 -2.32 -28.35 30.87
N ASP A 768 -2.37 -28.71 29.60
CA ASP A 768 -3.59 -28.72 28.80
C ASP A 768 -4.37 -30.02 29.01
N MET A 769 -5.52 -29.94 29.67
CA MET A 769 -6.46 -31.07 29.82
C MET A 769 -7.53 -31.08 28.71
N TYR A 770 -7.61 -30.03 27.88
CA TYR A 770 -8.53 -29.95 26.75
C TYR A 770 -8.00 -30.79 25.59
N VAL A 771 -6.71 -30.68 25.29
CA VAL A 771 -5.98 -31.60 24.40
C VAL A 771 -4.78 -32.19 25.15
N PRO A 772 -4.99 -33.23 25.98
CA PRO A 772 -3.90 -33.83 26.74
C PRO A 772 -2.77 -34.32 25.83
N PHE A 773 -1.52 -34.01 26.19
CA PHE A 773 -0.34 -34.48 25.44
C PHE A 773 -0.29 -36.01 25.30
N LEU A 774 -0.95 -36.74 26.21
CA LEU A 774 -1.10 -38.19 26.14
C LEU A 774 -1.89 -38.64 24.89
N ALA A 775 -2.94 -37.90 24.51
CA ALA A 775 -3.67 -38.15 23.27
C ALA A 775 -2.78 -37.92 22.05
N THR A 776 -1.96 -36.86 22.09
CA THR A 776 -0.98 -36.57 21.05
C THR A 776 0.05 -37.71 20.90
N GLN A 777 0.58 -38.20 22.01
CA GLN A 777 1.50 -39.34 21.99
C GLN A 777 0.84 -40.63 21.48
N ASP A 778 -0.44 -40.84 21.75
CA ASP A 778 -1.17 -42.03 21.34
C ASP A 778 -1.32 -42.12 19.81
N TRP A 779 -1.77 -41.05 19.16
CA TRP A 779 -1.88 -41.07 17.70
C TRP A 779 -0.51 -41.08 17.01
N ILE A 780 0.51 -40.40 17.58
CA ILE A 780 1.87 -40.50 17.05
C ILE A 780 2.37 -41.95 17.12
N ARG A 781 2.09 -42.65 18.22
CA ARG A 781 2.42 -44.07 18.38
C ARG A 781 1.67 -44.94 17.37
N SER A 782 0.41 -44.62 17.05
CA SER A 782 -0.39 -45.39 16.10
C SER A 782 0.14 -45.34 14.66
N LEU A 783 0.95 -44.34 14.32
CA LEU A 783 1.67 -44.28 13.04
C LEU A 783 2.78 -45.34 12.90
N ASN A 784 3.25 -45.91 14.02
CA ASN A 784 4.22 -47.01 14.08
C ASN A 784 5.57 -46.72 13.40
N TYR A 785 6.09 -45.49 13.53
CA TYR A 785 7.44 -45.13 13.10
C TYR A 785 8.48 -45.45 14.19
N SER A 786 9.69 -45.83 13.76
CA SER A 786 10.81 -46.07 14.67
C SER A 786 11.28 -44.78 15.34
N ILE A 787 11.67 -44.87 16.61
CA ILE A 787 12.22 -43.76 17.40
C ILE A 787 13.69 -43.57 17.01
N ILE A 788 14.11 -42.33 16.74
CA ILE A 788 15.49 -41.97 16.38
C ILE A 788 16.25 -41.39 17.57
N ASP A 789 15.63 -40.45 18.28
CA ASP A 789 16.14 -39.90 19.54
C ASP A 789 15.06 -40.08 20.61
N ASP A 790 15.39 -40.81 21.67
CA ASP A 790 14.41 -41.24 22.67
C ASP A 790 14.06 -40.11 23.66
N TRP A 791 13.00 -40.33 24.44
CA TRP A 791 12.41 -39.37 25.35
C TRP A 791 13.44 -38.78 26.31
N ARG A 792 13.74 -37.49 26.13
CA ARG A 792 14.75 -36.77 26.92
C ARG A 792 14.31 -35.34 27.20
N PRO A 793 14.82 -34.69 28.26
CA PRO A 793 14.56 -33.29 28.50
C PRO A 793 15.22 -32.41 27.43
N TRP A 794 14.61 -31.26 27.15
CA TRP A 794 15.23 -30.14 26.44
C TRP A 794 15.26 -28.91 27.35
N MET A 795 16.31 -28.09 27.19
CA MET A 795 16.72 -27.12 28.20
C MET A 795 16.79 -25.69 27.67
N ILE A 796 16.38 -24.75 28.52
CA ILE A 796 16.58 -23.30 28.37
C ILE A 796 17.12 -22.78 29.70
N HIS A 797 18.19 -21.97 29.68
CA HIS A 797 18.78 -21.38 30.89
C HIS A 797 19.06 -22.38 32.04
N ASN A 798 19.51 -23.60 31.71
CA ASN A 798 19.71 -24.72 32.64
C ASN A 798 18.44 -25.18 33.41
N GLN A 799 17.25 -24.84 32.90
CA GLN A 799 15.96 -25.34 33.35
C GLN A 799 15.34 -26.26 32.30
N VAL A 800 14.59 -27.27 32.75
CA VAL A 800 13.85 -28.16 31.86
C VAL A 800 12.69 -27.37 31.27
N ALA A 801 12.79 -27.05 29.98
CA ALA A 801 11.72 -26.40 29.23
C ALA A 801 10.64 -27.40 28.81
N GLY A 802 11.00 -28.68 28.71
CA GLY A 802 10.09 -29.79 28.52
C GLY A 802 10.81 -31.07 28.10
N TYR A 803 10.13 -31.97 27.41
CA TYR A 803 10.69 -33.22 26.90
C TYR A 803 10.46 -33.37 25.41
N THR A 804 11.37 -34.07 24.71
CA THR A 804 11.28 -34.26 23.26
C THR A 804 11.64 -35.69 22.86
N ARG A 805 11.15 -36.09 21.69
CA ARG A 805 11.47 -37.35 21.01
C ARG A 805 11.37 -37.13 19.49
N THR A 806 12.22 -37.80 18.72
CA THR A 806 12.17 -37.77 17.25
C THR A 806 11.92 -39.15 16.64
N TYR A 807 11.36 -39.15 15.43
CA TYR A 807 10.90 -40.35 14.74
C TYR A 807 11.47 -40.44 13.32
N ALA A 808 11.53 -41.66 12.77
CA ALA A 808 12.13 -41.95 11.46
C ALA A 808 11.44 -41.27 10.27
N ASN A 809 10.23 -40.73 10.44
CA ASN A 809 9.52 -39.92 9.45
C ASN A 809 9.81 -38.42 9.55
N ASN A 810 10.93 -38.03 10.19
CA ASN A 810 11.29 -36.63 10.44
C ASN A 810 10.30 -35.85 11.31
N MET A 811 9.46 -36.54 12.09
CA MET A 811 8.59 -35.90 13.08
C MET A 811 9.36 -35.63 14.37
N THR A 812 9.18 -34.43 14.93
CA THR A 812 9.61 -34.06 16.28
C THR A 812 8.37 -33.89 17.15
N PHE A 813 8.32 -34.61 18.28
CA PHE A 813 7.33 -34.35 19.32
C PHE A 813 8.00 -33.67 20.50
N ALA A 814 7.38 -32.62 21.05
CA ALA A 814 7.87 -31.92 22.22
C ALA A 814 6.73 -31.58 23.20
N THR A 815 6.99 -31.67 24.50
CA THR A 815 6.15 -31.03 25.52
C THR A 815 6.77 -29.70 25.93
N VAL A 816 5.91 -28.76 26.33
CA VAL A 816 6.33 -27.50 26.98
C VAL A 816 5.85 -27.53 28.42
N LYS A 817 6.80 -27.54 29.36
CA LYS A 817 6.56 -27.71 30.80
C LYS A 817 5.84 -26.48 31.35
N ALA A 818 4.78 -26.72 32.14
CA ALA A 818 3.92 -25.69 32.74
C ALA A 818 3.20 -24.81 31.71
N SER A 819 3.01 -25.28 30.47
CA SER A 819 2.21 -24.59 29.46
C SER A 819 0.81 -25.20 29.33
N GLY A 820 -0.18 -24.36 29.02
CA GLY A 820 -1.56 -24.76 28.72
C GLY A 820 -1.83 -24.98 27.23
N HIS A 821 -3.07 -24.72 26.82
CA HIS A 821 -3.58 -24.97 25.46
C HIS A 821 -2.98 -24.06 24.39
N THR A 822 -2.83 -22.78 24.70
CA THR A 822 -2.26 -21.76 23.82
C THR A 822 -0.79 -21.50 24.18
N MET A 823 -0.06 -20.86 23.26
CA MET A 823 1.36 -20.59 23.48
C MET A 823 1.64 -19.48 24.51
N VAL A 824 0.59 -18.73 24.88
CA VAL A 824 0.70 -17.51 25.70
C VAL A 824 1.20 -17.79 27.13
N TYR A 825 1.04 -19.02 27.62
CA TYR A 825 1.48 -19.40 28.96
C TYR A 825 3.00 -19.48 29.07
N LYS A 826 3.68 -19.83 27.97
CA LYS A 826 5.13 -20.09 27.89
C LYS A 826 5.74 -19.57 26.58
N PRO A 827 5.67 -18.24 26.34
CA PRO A 827 6.04 -17.66 25.04
C PRO A 827 7.54 -17.79 24.74
N GLU A 828 8.41 -17.64 25.75
CA GLU A 828 9.86 -17.82 25.58
C GLU A 828 10.20 -19.25 25.16
N GLU A 829 9.72 -20.24 25.91
CA GLU A 829 9.99 -21.65 25.63
C GLU A 829 9.44 -22.07 24.26
N CYS A 830 8.23 -21.63 23.91
CA CYS A 830 7.63 -21.87 22.61
C CYS A 830 8.42 -21.22 21.47
N SER A 831 8.92 -20.00 21.67
CA SER A 831 9.73 -19.26 20.68
C SER A 831 11.07 -19.96 20.40
N VAL A 832 11.81 -20.31 21.46
CA VAL A 832 13.10 -21.01 21.36
C VAL A 832 12.93 -22.41 20.74
N MET A 833 11.86 -23.13 21.10
CA MET A 833 11.55 -24.43 20.50
C MET A 833 11.36 -24.31 18.98
N PHE A 834 10.55 -23.34 18.54
CA PHE A 834 10.31 -23.11 17.12
C PHE A 834 11.61 -22.69 16.40
N GLU A 835 12.35 -21.74 16.97
CA GLU A 835 13.61 -21.25 16.41
C GLU A 835 14.63 -22.37 16.22
N ARG A 836 14.84 -23.22 17.24
CA ARG A 836 15.75 -24.37 17.13
C ARG A 836 15.27 -25.31 16.03
N TRP A 837 13.99 -25.70 16.05
CA TRP A 837 13.46 -26.68 15.10
C TRP A 837 13.52 -26.18 13.65
N ILE A 838 13.11 -24.94 13.39
CA ILE A 838 13.06 -24.38 12.03
C ILE A 838 14.46 -24.22 11.44
N ASN A 839 15.46 -23.89 12.27
CA ASN A 839 16.87 -23.82 11.87
C ASN A 839 17.57 -25.19 11.82
N GLY A 840 16.84 -26.30 12.01
CA GLY A 840 17.40 -27.66 11.99
C GLY A 840 18.28 -28.01 13.19
N GLN A 841 18.21 -27.21 14.27
CA GLN A 841 18.93 -27.47 15.50
C GLN A 841 18.14 -28.45 16.39
N PRO A 842 18.82 -29.33 17.14
CA PRO A 842 18.17 -30.16 18.15
C PRO A 842 17.54 -29.29 19.25
N LEU A 843 16.42 -29.76 19.81
CA LEU A 843 15.84 -29.18 21.02
C LEU A 843 16.69 -29.47 22.25
#